data_AF-W9AQS8-F1
#
_entry.id   AF-W9AQS8-F1
#
_cell.length_a   1.000
_cell.length_b   1.000
_cell.length_c   1.000
_cell.angle_alpha   90.00
_cell.angle_beta   90.00
_cell.angle_gamma   90.00
#
_symmetry.space_group_name_H-M   'P 1'
#
loop_
_entity.id
_entity.type
_entity.pdbx_description
1 polymer ?
#
loop_
_entity_poly.entity_id
_entity_poly.type
_entity_poly.pdbx_seq_one_letter_code
_entity_poly.pdbx_strand_id
1 'polypeptide(L)'
;MINKMHHISIVNNNGRTRFLISNLLSFELERISLGGLDLNFHFESVGTDKTAIVFDRNFENFAPNAFYNIEFYNAEGRRHEISLNDYGNFPVCIEGERVAICSQLETDEHIKLKFIDLKKVVFQMKYHPPITSEISIKNEGDFIEVGVSDLNESHYNNVMVSVDKDGSFDSYLVPVLIKKGHIYISNELYTKGYNLHLLVAINSNVFEATLIKQTKESHENVSYGGLPEHLIGVTEEEFLRHNINNVVSLKGKHSSVEVNEIDIVGNSLIFNMNQIEWFIDTDTPILILQETKTKQLYSVRGNLDSSKLHFKLDGFINEIPNKKEKWIIYLMSKGNEHAFRIRGNIEEGAERNFHILSQDNFPSLSTYNLHSALCMNKNNNLEIRKDKISNLVKNNFKIKTKVNKLKMFGEKVSIEVQLNTPYVQSIKPTNIYLVHRNKDTFNKVNMQLTNTTIKKNSLILITNIQLREVVLFPLYWDLFIGLEIDGKEELVKITKVSKDALYKVDSRISKYQRGMGKGKIFYPYITISKDLAFTVRDKEYFENRYYLLKEKFAFLVVNLFRKHFANKEIWIGFEKLAMSAHESGYYFFDYVYKNRKHDNFYYVIRKDSPELVNLMDKKDKVIYFMSLKYFIYMFAADLLISSDTKRNSYSLKQKKSILGKELTDKQLVYLQHGVNGLKAVPDFYKDRGVFDLVIAPSEYEKNMITEYWGYSEEEVVTTGLARWDVLEDRTNEIDYKQIFVMPTWRTWMDGMSKEEFLESDYYKYYNDFLSSNRLHKVLKDNNIKIMFFLHPKFKDYIDLFEINSPYIEKFGFLEVPLDEMIMKSSMMISDYSSVIWEMFYLEKPCLFYHFDVEKYLQYEGSYMDFKEDLFGDVAYDSEELVENMEQYILRNFSEKVEYSNLREKYFTYMDNQNSKRIFEAIENNKSNLRKKRKRTKRKLSHIIPFDVRRKMLNTIAKIKY
;
A
#
# COMPACT_ATOMS: atom_id res chain seq x y z
N MET A 1 -44.95 39.31 -2.48
CA MET A 1 -45.41 39.22 -1.07
C MET A 1 -44.28 38.63 -0.28
N ILE A 2 -44.11 38.99 0.99
CA ILE A 2 -43.06 38.41 1.84
C ILE A 2 -43.43 36.94 2.08
N ASN A 3 -42.53 35.99 1.80
CA ASN A 3 -42.72 34.59 2.21
C ASN A 3 -42.78 34.59 3.74
N LYS A 4 -43.98 34.31 4.27
CA LYS A 4 -44.21 34.27 5.71
C LYS A 4 -43.89 32.87 6.17
N MET A 5 -42.79 32.68 6.88
CA MET A 5 -42.47 31.39 7.48
C MET A 5 -43.56 31.04 8.51
N HIS A 6 -44.07 29.81 8.42
CA HIS A 6 -45.03 29.28 9.39
C HIS A 6 -44.32 28.30 10.33
N HIS A 7 -44.83 28.16 11.56
CA HIS A 7 -44.27 27.23 12.54
C HIS A 7 -45.28 26.17 12.99
N ILE A 8 -44.78 24.95 13.24
CA ILE A 8 -45.54 23.81 13.77
C ILE A 8 -45.10 23.51 15.21
N SER A 9 -46.07 23.30 16.11
CA SER A 9 -45.82 22.68 17.42
C SER A 9 -46.10 21.17 17.35
N ILE A 10 -45.18 20.32 17.80
CA ILE A 10 -45.44 18.88 17.97
C ILE A 10 -45.87 18.62 19.42
N VAL A 11 -47.02 18.00 19.63
CA VAL A 11 -47.54 17.66 20.97
C VAL A 11 -47.94 16.19 21.02
N ASN A 12 -47.50 15.48 22.07
CA ASN A 12 -47.86 14.08 22.30
C ASN A 12 -48.80 14.00 23.52
N ASN A 13 -50.04 13.55 23.30
CA ASN A 13 -51.04 13.37 24.35
C ASN A 13 -51.60 11.93 24.28
N ASN A 14 -51.48 11.18 25.38
CA ASN A 14 -51.98 9.81 25.51
C ASN A 14 -51.58 8.88 24.34
N GLY A 15 -50.32 8.96 23.89
CA GLY A 15 -49.77 8.11 22.84
C GLY A 15 -50.16 8.51 21.42
N ARG A 16 -50.83 9.65 21.22
CA ARG A 16 -51.07 10.25 19.89
C ARG A 16 -50.26 11.53 19.74
N THR A 17 -49.36 11.53 18.76
CA THR A 17 -48.62 12.72 18.36
C THR A 17 -49.45 13.54 17.37
N ARG A 18 -49.55 14.85 17.61
CA ARG A 18 -50.28 15.82 16.77
C ARG A 18 -49.33 16.94 16.34
N PHE A 19 -49.37 17.27 15.05
CA PHE A 19 -48.69 18.43 14.48
C PHE A 19 -49.68 19.61 14.48
N LEU A 20 -49.47 20.60 15.34
CA LEU A 20 -50.34 21.75 15.49
C LEU A 20 -49.90 22.91 14.60
N ILE A 21 -50.82 23.37 13.76
CA ILE A 21 -50.70 24.56 12.90
C ILE A 21 -51.72 25.64 13.32
N SER A 22 -51.53 26.86 12.82
CA SER A 22 -52.55 27.92 12.96
C SER A 22 -53.77 27.64 12.08
N ASN A 23 -54.96 28.08 12.52
CA ASN A 23 -56.19 27.93 11.74
C ASN A 23 -56.09 28.57 10.34
N LEU A 24 -55.35 29.68 10.19
CA LEU A 24 -55.09 30.31 8.89
C LEU A 24 -54.38 29.35 7.92
N LEU A 25 -53.30 28.71 8.37
CA LEU A 25 -52.54 27.78 7.53
C LEU A 25 -53.36 26.52 7.17
N SER A 26 -54.27 26.06 8.04
CA SER A 26 -55.14 24.91 7.70
C SER A 26 -56.13 25.19 6.57
N PHE A 27 -56.40 26.47 6.23
CA PHE A 27 -57.19 26.82 5.05
C PHE A 27 -56.36 26.99 3.78
N GLU A 28 -55.04 27.10 3.89
CA GLU A 28 -54.11 27.31 2.76
C GLU A 28 -53.46 25.99 2.29
N LEU A 29 -53.30 25.03 3.20
CA LEU A 29 -52.62 23.76 2.99
C LEU A 29 -53.55 22.70 2.35
N GLU A 30 -53.23 22.28 1.12
CA GLU A 30 -54.01 21.28 0.37
C GLU A 30 -53.30 19.93 0.23
N ARG A 31 -51.96 19.91 0.25
CA ARG A 31 -51.18 18.69 0.03
C ARG A 31 -49.93 18.64 0.91
N ILE A 32 -49.66 17.47 1.48
CA ILE A 32 -48.43 17.17 2.23
C ILE A 32 -47.72 16.01 1.53
N SER A 33 -46.42 16.13 1.30
CA SER A 33 -45.60 15.08 0.68
C SER A 33 -44.49 14.64 1.63
N LEU A 34 -44.15 13.36 1.62
CA LEU A 34 -43.04 12.78 2.39
C LEU A 34 -42.13 12.00 1.45
N GLY A 35 -40.92 12.50 1.23
CA GLY A 35 -39.97 11.88 0.28
C GLY A 35 -40.47 11.81 -1.16
N GLY A 36 -41.39 12.71 -1.56
CA GLY A 36 -42.03 12.72 -2.88
C GLY A 36 -43.28 11.84 -3.01
N LEU A 37 -43.72 11.18 -1.93
CA LEU A 37 -45.01 10.49 -1.87
C LEU A 37 -46.03 11.36 -1.13
N ASP A 38 -47.16 11.64 -1.77
CA ASP A 38 -48.22 12.45 -1.17
C ASP A 38 -48.92 11.65 -0.04
N LEU A 39 -49.03 12.28 1.13
CA LEU A 39 -49.68 11.73 2.32
C LEU A 39 -51.17 12.12 2.32
N ASN A 40 -52.02 11.18 2.71
CA ASN A 40 -53.40 11.48 3.07
C ASN A 40 -53.43 12.05 4.49
N PHE A 41 -54.21 13.10 4.71
CA PHE A 41 -54.37 13.73 6.01
C PHE A 41 -55.71 14.45 6.12
N HIS A 42 -56.14 14.68 7.35
CA HIS A 42 -57.30 15.50 7.69
C HIS A 42 -56.97 16.44 8.87
N PHE A 43 -57.85 17.41 9.09
CA PHE A 43 -57.69 18.45 10.12
C PHE A 43 -58.64 18.22 11.30
N GLU A 44 -58.10 18.22 12.53
CA GLU A 44 -58.89 18.28 13.77
C GLU A 44 -58.74 19.68 14.41
N SER A 45 -59.83 20.36 14.76
CA SER A 45 -59.75 21.64 15.48
C SER A 45 -59.28 21.42 16.93
N VAL A 46 -58.29 22.21 17.39
CA VAL A 46 -57.70 22.11 18.73
C VAL A 46 -57.68 23.51 19.38
N GLY A 47 -58.83 23.92 19.90
CA GLY A 47 -59.02 25.22 20.54
C GLY A 47 -59.52 26.30 19.58
N THR A 48 -59.32 27.57 19.93
CA THR A 48 -59.87 28.71 19.16
C THR A 48 -58.95 29.20 18.04
N ASP A 49 -57.66 28.85 18.07
CA ASP A 49 -56.61 29.42 17.21
C ASP A 49 -55.74 28.36 16.49
N LYS A 50 -55.79 27.08 16.90
CA LYS A 50 -54.97 26.00 16.36
C LYS A 50 -55.79 24.83 15.80
N THR A 51 -55.19 24.18 14.80
CA THR A 51 -55.69 22.97 14.14
C THR A 51 -54.58 21.92 14.14
N ALA A 52 -54.92 20.66 14.41
CA ALA A 52 -54.01 19.52 14.31
C ALA A 52 -54.10 18.87 12.92
N ILE A 53 -52.95 18.57 12.33
CA ILE A 53 -52.83 17.65 11.19
C ILE A 53 -52.87 16.22 11.75
N VAL A 54 -53.76 15.39 11.20
CA VAL A 54 -53.85 13.96 11.46
C VAL A 54 -53.64 13.22 10.14
N PHE A 55 -52.61 12.38 10.07
CA PHE A 55 -52.29 11.60 8.88
C PHE A 55 -53.13 10.32 8.83
N ASP A 56 -53.65 9.99 7.65
CA ASP A 56 -54.32 8.72 7.43
C ASP A 56 -53.30 7.59 7.17
N ARG A 57 -53.64 6.37 7.58
CA ARG A 57 -52.73 5.22 7.78
C ARG A 57 -52.00 4.73 6.51
N ASN A 58 -50.90 5.36 6.12
CA ASN A 58 -50.16 5.03 4.89
C ASN A 58 -48.61 5.01 5.03
N PHE A 59 -48.08 4.70 6.21
CA PHE A 59 -46.62 4.72 6.47
C PHE A 59 -45.88 3.39 6.24
N GLU A 60 -46.56 2.33 5.77
CA GLU A 60 -45.95 0.99 5.63
C GLU A 60 -44.85 0.92 4.56
N ASN A 61 -44.91 1.80 3.55
CA ASN A 61 -44.02 1.80 2.39
C ASN A 61 -42.66 2.51 2.61
N PHE A 62 -42.44 3.15 3.76
CA PHE A 62 -41.18 3.85 4.05
C PHE A 62 -40.15 2.92 4.69
N ALA A 63 -38.91 2.98 4.21
CA ALA A 63 -37.84 2.13 4.69
C ALA A 63 -37.42 2.52 6.11
N PRO A 64 -37.26 1.55 7.04
CA PRO A 64 -36.77 1.84 8.37
C PRO A 64 -35.34 2.38 8.30
N ASN A 65 -35.06 3.38 9.15
CA ASN A 65 -33.80 4.07 9.36
C ASN A 65 -33.32 5.00 8.22
N ALA A 66 -34.18 5.32 7.24
CA ALA A 66 -33.94 6.42 6.29
C ALA A 66 -34.64 7.72 6.75
N PHE A 67 -34.05 8.88 6.42
CA PHE A 67 -34.72 10.19 6.56
C PHE A 67 -35.52 10.52 5.30
N TYR A 68 -36.69 11.09 5.49
CA TYR A 68 -37.58 11.59 4.45
C TYR A 68 -37.97 13.04 4.76
N ASN A 69 -37.76 13.96 3.82
CA ASN A 69 -38.20 15.34 3.97
C ASN A 69 -39.73 15.41 3.90
N ILE A 70 -40.36 16.16 4.82
CA ILE A 70 -41.78 16.48 4.76
C ILE A 70 -41.98 17.88 4.15
N GLU A 71 -42.86 17.96 3.17
CA GLU A 71 -43.10 19.16 2.36
C GLU A 71 -44.60 19.49 2.33
N PHE A 72 -44.92 20.78 2.33
CA PHE A 72 -46.27 21.30 2.52
C PHE A 72 -46.63 22.21 1.34
N TYR A 73 -47.78 22.01 0.71
CA TYR A 73 -48.16 22.66 -0.55
C TYR A 73 -49.57 23.25 -0.50
N ASN A 74 -49.75 24.39 -1.16
CA ASN A 74 -51.05 25.03 -1.34
C ASN A 74 -51.78 24.56 -2.61
N ALA A 75 -53.00 25.04 -2.80
CA ALA A 75 -53.86 24.79 -3.97
C ALA A 75 -53.22 25.14 -5.34
N GLU A 76 -52.29 26.09 -5.37
CA GLU A 76 -51.56 26.47 -6.60
C GLU A 76 -50.31 25.60 -6.84
N GLY A 77 -50.11 24.55 -6.04
CA GLY A 77 -48.92 23.69 -6.08
C GLY A 77 -47.64 24.36 -5.57
N ARG A 78 -47.73 25.54 -4.95
CA ARG A 78 -46.57 26.22 -4.35
C ARG A 78 -46.30 25.66 -2.96
N ARG A 79 -45.02 25.51 -2.64
CA ARG A 79 -44.55 25.03 -1.33
C ARG A 79 -44.65 26.14 -0.27
N HIS A 80 -45.17 25.83 0.91
CA HIS A 80 -45.05 26.67 2.09
C HIS A 80 -43.70 26.47 2.78
N GLU A 81 -43.08 27.56 3.23
CA GLU A 81 -41.93 27.53 4.14
C GLU A 81 -42.43 27.28 5.57
N ILE A 82 -42.11 26.10 6.10
CA ILE A 82 -42.56 25.64 7.41
C ILE A 82 -41.38 25.12 8.22
N SER A 83 -41.30 25.56 9.48
CA SER A 83 -40.33 25.11 10.47
C SER A 83 -41.03 24.55 11.71
N LEU A 84 -40.32 23.82 12.56
CA LEU A 84 -40.78 23.55 13.93
C LEU A 84 -40.73 24.84 14.79
N ASN A 85 -41.50 24.85 15.87
CA ASN A 85 -41.42 25.87 16.92
C ASN A 85 -40.09 25.83 17.68
N ASP A 86 -39.56 24.62 17.86
CA ASP A 86 -38.30 24.33 18.56
C ASP A 86 -37.50 23.33 17.73
N TYR A 87 -36.18 23.54 17.63
CA TYR A 87 -35.26 22.64 16.93
C TYR A 87 -34.90 21.44 17.81
N GLY A 88 -34.83 20.26 17.21
CA GLY A 88 -34.58 19.00 17.90
C GLY A 88 -35.26 17.78 17.29
N ASN A 89 -35.19 16.67 18.02
CA ASN A 89 -35.71 15.35 17.67
C ASN A 89 -36.96 15.02 18.51
N PHE A 90 -38.10 14.85 17.86
CA PHE A 90 -39.40 14.62 18.49
C PHE A 90 -39.93 13.23 18.12
N PRO A 91 -40.13 12.31 19.08
CA PRO A 91 -40.72 11.02 18.80
C PRO A 91 -42.22 11.15 18.42
N VAL A 92 -42.53 10.64 17.23
CA VAL A 92 -43.87 10.60 16.62
C VAL A 92 -44.36 9.16 16.67
N CYS A 93 -45.40 8.91 17.47
CA CYS A 93 -46.12 7.65 17.44
C CYS A 93 -46.95 7.60 16.16
N ILE A 94 -46.71 6.59 15.31
CA ILE A 94 -47.41 6.42 14.03
C ILE A 94 -48.50 5.37 14.19
N GLU A 95 -48.11 4.11 14.47
CA GLU A 95 -49.05 3.06 14.87
C GLU A 95 -48.34 1.81 15.40
N GLY A 96 -48.95 1.16 16.39
CA GLY A 96 -48.41 -0.05 17.02
C GLY A 96 -47.05 0.21 17.69
N GLU A 97 -46.06 -0.60 17.35
CA GLU A 97 -44.68 -0.53 17.87
C GLU A 97 -43.74 0.27 16.96
N ARG A 98 -44.23 0.88 15.87
CA ARG A 98 -43.43 1.72 14.96
C ARG A 98 -43.48 3.19 15.40
N VAL A 99 -42.31 3.77 15.63
CA VAL A 99 -42.13 5.20 15.92
C VAL A 99 -41.25 5.83 14.85
N ALA A 100 -41.55 7.08 14.49
CA ALA A 100 -40.62 7.91 13.75
C ALA A 100 -40.05 9.01 14.64
N ILE A 101 -38.85 9.49 14.33
CA ILE A 101 -38.36 10.77 14.82
C ILE A 101 -38.74 11.81 13.79
N CYS A 102 -39.49 12.84 14.18
CA CYS A 102 -39.53 14.08 13.43
C CYS A 102 -38.38 14.97 13.90
N SER A 103 -37.51 15.39 12.99
CA SER A 103 -36.35 16.22 13.30
C SER A 103 -36.35 17.51 12.46
N GLN A 104 -35.90 18.60 13.09
CA GLN A 104 -35.33 19.74 12.38
C GLN A 104 -34.25 20.38 13.26
N LEU A 105 -33.03 20.51 12.75
CA LEU A 105 -31.95 21.26 13.39
C LEU A 105 -31.97 22.73 12.96
N GLU A 106 -31.27 23.62 13.69
CA GLU A 106 -31.12 25.04 13.33
C GLU A 106 -30.54 25.25 11.92
N THR A 107 -29.73 24.31 11.43
CA THR A 107 -29.10 24.31 10.10
C THR A 107 -29.93 23.62 9.01
N ASP A 108 -31.04 22.96 9.36
CA ASP A 108 -31.85 22.19 8.41
C ASP A 108 -32.98 23.03 7.80
N GLU A 109 -32.89 23.29 6.49
CA GLU A 109 -33.92 24.01 5.74
C GLU A 109 -35.30 23.32 5.76
N HIS A 110 -35.35 22.02 6.05
CA HIS A 110 -36.55 21.18 5.91
C HIS A 110 -36.73 20.29 7.14
N ILE A 111 -37.99 20.10 7.54
CA ILE A 111 -38.38 19.10 8.54
C ILE A 111 -38.19 17.69 7.92
N LYS A 112 -37.68 16.76 8.70
CA LYS A 112 -37.41 15.37 8.30
C LYS A 112 -38.19 14.39 9.20
N LEU A 113 -38.59 13.24 8.67
CA LEU A 113 -39.02 12.07 9.45
C LEU A 113 -38.10 10.89 9.21
N LYS A 114 -37.74 10.17 10.29
CA LYS A 114 -36.98 8.91 10.24
C LYS A 114 -37.72 7.81 10.98
N PHE A 115 -38.04 6.72 10.29
CA PHE A 115 -38.77 5.58 10.87
C PHE A 115 -37.80 4.64 11.61
N ILE A 116 -38.19 4.14 12.79
CA ILE A 116 -37.34 3.30 13.65
C ILE A 116 -38.17 2.11 14.18
N ASP A 117 -37.50 0.96 14.34
CA ASP A 117 -38.06 -0.27 14.90
C ASP A 117 -37.67 -0.39 16.39
N LEU A 118 -38.63 -0.13 17.28
CA LEU A 118 -38.44 -0.19 18.74
C LEU A 118 -38.08 -1.59 19.26
N LYS A 119 -38.58 -2.67 18.65
CA LYS A 119 -38.20 -4.03 19.06
C LYS A 119 -36.72 -4.27 18.79
N LYS A 120 -36.21 -3.78 17.67
CA LYS A 120 -34.77 -3.85 17.36
C LYS A 120 -33.94 -3.01 18.34
N VAL A 121 -34.40 -1.80 18.71
CA VAL A 121 -33.72 -0.96 19.71
C VAL A 121 -33.65 -1.67 21.07
N VAL A 122 -34.78 -2.16 21.58
CA VAL A 122 -34.86 -2.84 22.89
C VAL A 122 -34.04 -4.12 22.90
N PHE A 123 -34.02 -4.88 21.80
CA PHE A 123 -33.12 -6.04 21.65
C PHE A 123 -31.64 -5.63 21.72
N GLN A 124 -31.27 -4.54 21.04
CA GLN A 124 -29.88 -4.07 21.01
C GLN A 124 -29.40 -3.65 22.41
N MET A 125 -30.20 -2.85 23.14
CA MET A 125 -29.91 -2.48 24.54
C MET A 125 -29.82 -3.70 25.48
N LYS A 126 -30.60 -4.75 25.23
CA LYS A 126 -30.68 -5.93 26.12
C LYS A 126 -29.57 -6.97 25.92
N TYR A 127 -29.00 -7.07 24.73
CA TYR A 127 -28.10 -8.17 24.34
C TYR A 127 -26.72 -7.75 23.81
N HIS A 128 -26.44 -6.45 23.71
CA HIS A 128 -25.13 -5.93 23.30
C HIS A 128 -24.44 -5.20 24.47
N PRO A 129 -23.10 -5.28 24.60
CA PRO A 129 -22.39 -4.46 25.57
C PRO A 129 -22.48 -2.98 25.18
N PRO A 130 -22.71 -2.07 26.14
CA PRO A 130 -22.72 -0.63 25.87
C PRO A 130 -21.31 -0.12 25.54
N ILE A 131 -21.25 0.99 24.80
CA ILE A 131 -20.00 1.68 24.48
C ILE A 131 -19.79 2.79 25.51
N THR A 132 -18.63 2.83 26.16
CA THR A 132 -18.36 3.74 27.29
C THR A 132 -18.12 5.18 26.83
N SER A 133 -18.75 6.13 27.53
CA SER A 133 -19.01 7.54 27.12
C SER A 133 -18.71 8.56 28.24
N GLU A 134 -18.59 9.89 28.06
CA GLU A 134 -18.95 10.89 27.01
C GLU A 134 -20.26 11.54 27.27
N ILE A 135 -20.44 11.92 28.53
CA ILE A 135 -21.62 12.65 28.92
C ILE A 135 -21.22 13.64 30.01
N SER A 136 -21.06 14.90 29.62
CA SER A 136 -21.13 16.03 30.55
C SER A 136 -22.60 16.43 30.73
N ILE A 137 -23.01 16.70 31.96
CA ILE A 137 -24.39 17.06 32.29
C ILE A 137 -24.41 18.37 33.06
N LYS A 138 -25.15 19.35 32.54
CA LYS A 138 -25.26 20.68 33.13
C LYS A 138 -26.73 21.06 33.28
N ASN A 139 -27.10 21.54 34.47
CA ASN A 139 -28.48 21.93 34.76
C ASN A 139 -28.73 23.38 34.32
N GLU A 140 -29.68 23.57 33.41
CA GLU A 140 -30.06 24.84 32.79
C GLU A 140 -31.56 25.11 33.06
N GLY A 141 -31.91 25.17 34.35
CA GLY A 141 -33.26 25.49 34.82
C GLY A 141 -34.27 24.36 34.59
N ASP A 142 -35.22 24.58 33.68
CA ASP A 142 -36.24 23.59 33.31
C ASP A 142 -35.68 22.47 32.40
N PHE A 143 -34.45 22.64 31.92
CA PHE A 143 -33.75 21.70 31.06
C PHE A 143 -32.41 21.26 31.64
N ILE A 144 -31.95 20.11 31.15
CA ILE A 144 -30.63 19.55 31.37
C ILE A 144 -29.92 19.57 30.03
N GLU A 145 -28.83 20.32 29.95
CA GLU A 145 -27.88 20.26 28.84
C GLU A 145 -27.05 18.97 28.98
N VAL A 146 -26.92 18.24 27.88
CA VAL A 146 -26.14 17.02 27.75
C VAL A 146 -25.07 17.26 26.68
N GLY A 147 -23.83 17.45 27.11
CA GLY A 147 -22.69 17.60 26.22
C GLY A 147 -22.05 16.24 25.93
N VAL A 148 -21.80 15.95 24.65
CA VAL A 148 -21.12 14.73 24.19
C VAL A 148 -19.95 15.15 23.31
N SER A 149 -18.73 14.77 23.69
CA SER A 149 -17.48 15.25 23.08
C SER A 149 -17.35 14.95 21.57
N ASP A 150 -17.93 13.86 21.10
CA ASP A 150 -17.67 13.29 19.77
C ASP A 150 -18.90 13.23 18.84
N LEU A 151 -20.00 13.88 19.22
CA LEU A 151 -21.09 14.12 18.29
C LEU A 151 -20.74 15.33 17.42
N ASN A 152 -20.43 15.07 16.14
CA ASN A 152 -20.42 16.11 15.12
C ASN A 152 -21.85 16.49 14.71
N GLU A 153 -22.03 17.61 14.00
CA GLU A 153 -23.36 18.11 13.62
C GLU A 153 -24.20 17.11 12.81
N SER A 154 -23.57 16.26 11.99
CA SER A 154 -24.29 15.26 11.19
C SER A 154 -24.93 14.16 12.04
N HIS A 155 -24.43 13.95 13.27
CA HIS A 155 -24.96 12.95 14.18
C HIS A 155 -26.21 13.43 14.94
N TYR A 156 -26.42 14.74 15.12
CA TYR A 156 -27.52 15.27 15.96
C TYR A 156 -28.91 14.84 15.51
N ASN A 157 -29.16 14.76 14.20
CA ASN A 157 -30.40 14.24 13.62
C ASN A 157 -30.71 12.77 14.03
N ASN A 158 -29.72 12.03 14.54
CA ASN A 158 -29.82 10.61 14.90
C ASN A 158 -29.91 10.35 16.41
N VAL A 159 -29.94 11.40 17.23
CA VAL A 159 -29.96 11.31 18.71
C VAL A 159 -31.38 11.06 19.21
N MET A 160 -31.52 10.08 20.10
CA MET A 160 -32.73 9.78 20.85
C MET A 160 -32.39 9.72 22.34
N VAL A 161 -33.40 9.93 23.17
CA VAL A 161 -33.33 9.61 24.60
C VAL A 161 -34.48 8.66 24.92
N SER A 162 -34.14 7.55 25.56
CA SER A 162 -35.12 6.61 26.12
C SER A 162 -35.12 6.72 27.64
N VAL A 163 -36.29 6.59 28.26
CA VAL A 163 -36.44 6.59 29.72
C VAL A 163 -37.14 5.34 30.23
N ASP A 164 -36.64 4.79 31.34
CA ASP A 164 -37.28 3.71 32.11
C ASP A 164 -37.36 4.06 33.61
N LYS A 165 -38.16 3.31 34.38
CA LYS A 165 -38.31 3.51 35.84
C LYS A 165 -37.54 2.53 36.70
N ASP A 166 -37.45 1.27 36.27
CA ASP A 166 -37.04 0.15 37.13
C ASP A 166 -36.11 -0.84 36.40
N GLY A 167 -35.51 -0.45 35.26
CA GLY A 167 -34.78 -1.36 34.38
C GLY A 167 -35.66 -2.42 33.68
N SER A 168 -36.98 -2.36 33.89
CA SER A 168 -37.95 -2.99 33.01
C SER A 168 -37.90 -2.28 31.65
N PHE A 169 -37.67 -3.04 30.58
CA PHE A 169 -37.54 -2.53 29.21
C PHE A 169 -38.85 -1.95 28.60
N ASP A 170 -39.84 -1.61 29.45
CA ASP A 170 -40.99 -0.75 29.11
C ASP A 170 -40.53 0.71 29.01
N SER A 171 -39.58 0.95 28.09
CA SER A 171 -38.93 2.24 27.90
C SER A 171 -39.65 3.10 26.87
N TYR A 172 -39.72 4.41 27.10
CA TYR A 172 -40.37 5.35 26.19
C TYR A 172 -39.38 6.38 25.66
N LEU A 173 -39.47 6.69 24.36
CA LEU A 173 -38.69 7.76 23.74
C LEU A 173 -39.27 9.12 24.15
N VAL A 174 -38.39 10.06 24.53
CA VAL A 174 -38.76 11.43 24.90
C VAL A 174 -38.24 12.45 23.88
N PRO A 175 -38.88 13.64 23.76
CA PRO A 175 -38.35 14.73 22.94
C PRO A 175 -36.98 15.19 23.41
N VAL A 176 -36.14 15.57 22.44
CA VAL A 176 -34.79 16.08 22.65
C VAL A 176 -34.68 17.40 21.89
N LEU A 177 -34.40 18.50 22.59
CA LEU A 177 -34.15 19.80 21.95
C LEU A 177 -32.67 19.91 21.56
N ILE A 178 -32.37 20.54 20.43
CA ILE A 178 -30.99 20.71 19.94
C ILE A 178 -30.80 22.17 19.53
N LYS A 179 -29.96 22.90 20.27
CA LYS A 179 -29.76 24.34 20.10
C LYS A 179 -28.26 24.65 20.07
N LYS A 180 -27.77 25.32 19.03
CA LYS A 180 -26.33 25.65 18.82
C LYS A 180 -25.37 24.45 18.92
N GLY A 181 -25.80 23.25 18.56
CA GLY A 181 -25.01 22.02 18.71
C GLY A 181 -24.99 21.41 20.11
N HIS A 182 -25.84 21.86 21.04
CA HIS A 182 -25.98 21.27 22.37
C HIS A 182 -27.34 20.56 22.51
N ILE A 183 -27.35 19.42 23.21
CA ILE A 183 -28.52 18.57 23.42
C ILE A 183 -29.19 18.99 24.74
N TYR A 184 -30.52 19.19 24.75
CA TYR A 184 -31.28 19.56 25.94
C TYR A 184 -32.47 18.62 26.17
N ILE A 185 -32.61 18.16 27.41
CA ILE A 185 -33.65 17.22 27.87
C ILE A 185 -34.43 17.89 29.02
N SER A 186 -35.73 17.64 29.19
CA SER A 186 -36.49 18.24 30.30
C SER A 186 -36.01 17.73 31.67
N ASN A 187 -35.74 18.66 32.59
CA ASN A 187 -35.31 18.38 33.96
C ASN A 187 -36.40 17.65 34.80
N GLU A 188 -37.67 17.73 34.38
CA GLU A 188 -38.76 16.95 34.99
C GLU A 188 -38.53 15.43 34.89
N LEU A 189 -37.84 14.95 33.86
CA LEU A 189 -37.58 13.52 33.67
C LEU A 189 -36.55 13.00 34.69
N TYR A 190 -35.50 13.79 34.95
CA TYR A 190 -34.46 13.46 35.92
C TYR A 190 -35.00 13.54 37.37
N THR A 191 -35.71 14.61 37.70
CA THR A 191 -36.29 14.83 39.04
C THR A 191 -37.38 13.83 39.42
N LYS A 192 -38.05 13.20 38.45
CA LYS A 192 -39.02 12.11 38.68
C LYS A 192 -38.39 10.73 38.85
N GLY A 193 -37.05 10.61 38.81
CA GLY A 193 -36.32 9.39 39.13
C GLY A 193 -36.27 8.35 38.00
N TYR A 194 -36.40 8.76 36.74
CA TYR A 194 -36.23 7.88 35.59
C TYR A 194 -34.73 7.66 35.29
N ASN A 195 -34.38 6.46 34.83
CA ASN A 195 -33.10 6.22 34.16
C ASN A 195 -33.15 6.84 32.76
N LEU A 196 -32.09 7.55 32.37
CA LEU A 196 -31.97 8.21 31.07
C LEU A 196 -30.89 7.50 30.24
N HIS A 197 -31.28 6.98 29.08
CA HIS A 197 -30.40 6.33 28.12
C HIS A 197 -30.26 7.21 26.89
N LEU A 198 -29.05 7.69 26.63
CA LEU A 198 -28.76 8.40 25.38
C LEU A 198 -28.50 7.36 24.29
N LEU A 199 -29.31 7.43 23.23
CA LEU A 199 -29.32 6.46 22.13
C LEU A 199 -28.95 7.15 20.82
N VAL A 200 -27.98 6.62 20.09
CA VAL A 200 -27.63 7.15 18.75
C VAL A 200 -27.94 6.09 17.70
N ALA A 201 -28.77 6.42 16.69
CA ALA A 201 -29.22 5.46 15.69
C ALA A 201 -28.57 5.69 14.32
N ILE A 202 -27.51 4.94 13.99
CA ILE A 202 -26.78 5.07 12.72
C ILE A 202 -26.90 3.77 11.92
N ASN A 203 -27.24 3.86 10.62
CA ASN A 203 -27.27 2.73 9.68
C ASN A 203 -28.06 1.49 10.19
N SER A 204 -29.21 1.71 10.84
CA SER A 204 -30.08 0.67 11.41
C SER A 204 -29.55 -0.06 12.65
N ASN A 205 -28.55 0.50 13.34
CA ASN A 205 -28.10 0.08 14.66
C ASN A 205 -28.25 1.22 15.67
N VAL A 206 -28.68 0.88 16.89
CA VAL A 206 -28.74 1.80 18.02
C VAL A 206 -27.63 1.48 19.00
N PHE A 207 -26.93 2.53 19.42
CA PHE A 207 -25.84 2.48 20.37
C PHE A 207 -26.30 3.14 21.67
N GLU A 208 -26.14 2.43 22.78
CA GLU A 208 -26.45 2.94 24.12
C GLU A 208 -25.19 3.54 24.75
N ALA A 209 -25.28 4.80 25.15
CA ALA A 209 -24.30 5.46 26.00
C ALA A 209 -24.82 5.45 27.45
N THR A 210 -24.31 4.51 28.26
CA THR A 210 -24.76 4.29 29.64
C THR A 210 -24.03 5.20 30.63
N LEU A 211 -24.76 5.76 31.60
CA LEU A 211 -24.21 6.68 32.61
C LEU A 211 -23.39 5.95 33.70
N ILE A 212 -22.08 5.78 33.51
CA ILE A 212 -21.21 5.13 34.50
C ILE A 212 -20.79 6.11 35.59
N LYS A 213 -21.38 5.94 36.77
CA LYS A 213 -21.07 6.73 37.97
C LYS A 213 -19.64 6.44 38.45
N GLN A 214 -18.77 7.46 38.49
CA GLN A 214 -17.46 7.34 39.14
C GLN A 214 -17.64 7.03 40.63
N THR A 215 -17.23 5.83 41.06
CA THR A 215 -17.00 5.52 42.48
C THR A 215 -15.70 6.19 42.92
N LYS A 216 -15.82 7.34 43.61
CA LYS A 216 -14.67 8.06 44.18
C LYS A 216 -13.94 7.21 45.23
N GLU A 217 -12.70 6.85 44.95
CA GLU A 217 -11.68 6.65 46.00
C GLU A 217 -10.57 7.72 45.83
N SER A 218 -10.20 8.32 46.98
CA SER A 218 -9.00 9.16 47.19
C SER A 218 -8.77 10.40 46.29
N HIS A 219 -9.40 11.54 46.62
CA HIS A 219 -8.77 12.68 47.34
C HIS A 219 -9.58 13.98 47.23
N GLU A 220 -9.39 14.89 48.20
CA GLU A 220 -10.25 16.05 48.43
C GLU A 220 -9.81 17.30 47.65
N ASN A 221 -10.77 17.97 47.01
CA ASN A 221 -11.23 19.29 47.46
C ASN A 221 -12.61 19.61 46.85
N VAL A 222 -13.41 20.43 47.54
CA VAL A 222 -14.84 20.63 47.23
C VAL A 222 -15.12 22.01 46.65
N SER A 223 -15.88 22.03 45.55
CA SER A 223 -16.78 23.12 45.19
C SER A 223 -18.11 22.51 44.72
N TYR A 224 -19.23 23.07 45.15
CA TYR A 224 -20.57 22.55 44.81
C TYR A 224 -21.02 23.08 43.43
N GLY A 225 -21.57 22.19 42.59
CA GLY A 225 -22.30 22.59 41.38
C GLY A 225 -21.72 22.10 40.05
N GLY A 226 -21.57 20.79 39.89
CA GLY A 226 -21.23 20.15 38.61
C GLY A 226 -21.36 18.64 38.70
N LEU A 227 -22.02 18.01 37.73
CA LEU A 227 -21.92 16.56 37.52
C LEU A 227 -20.55 16.23 36.88
N PRO A 228 -20.03 15.00 37.00
CA PRO A 228 -18.66 14.70 36.58
C PRO A 228 -18.50 14.70 35.05
N GLU A 229 -17.28 14.95 34.60
CA GLU A 229 -16.80 14.68 33.24
C GLU A 229 -16.52 13.16 33.09
N HIS A 230 -16.83 12.58 31.92
CA HIS A 230 -16.82 11.14 31.63
C HIS A 230 -16.55 10.97 30.12
N LEU A 231 -15.69 10.08 29.56
CA LEU A 231 -15.17 10.11 28.14
C LEU A 231 -15.81 9.14 27.06
N ILE A 232 -16.14 9.58 25.82
CA ILE A 232 -16.18 8.75 24.55
C ILE A 232 -15.01 9.14 23.64
N GLY A 233 -14.82 8.34 22.58
CA GLY A 233 -14.48 8.78 21.22
C GLY A 233 -15.11 7.84 20.19
N VAL A 234 -15.67 8.34 19.07
CA VAL A 234 -16.08 7.48 17.92
C VAL A 234 -15.91 8.20 16.57
N THR A 235 -14.92 7.77 15.80
CA THR A 235 -14.79 8.08 14.36
C THR A 235 -15.62 7.13 13.49
N GLU A 236 -15.90 7.50 12.23
CA GLU A 236 -16.57 6.60 11.25
C GLU A 236 -15.76 5.32 10.99
N GLU A 237 -14.42 5.39 11.07
CA GLU A 237 -13.55 4.20 10.99
C GLU A 237 -13.71 3.29 12.22
N GLU A 238 -13.73 3.83 13.44
CA GLU A 238 -13.97 3.04 14.66
C GLU A 238 -15.38 2.44 14.69
N PHE A 239 -16.37 3.15 14.15
CA PHE A 239 -17.72 2.63 13.96
C PHE A 239 -17.75 1.42 12.99
N LEU A 240 -16.98 1.47 11.91
CA LEU A 240 -16.82 0.33 10.98
C LEU A 240 -16.09 -0.85 11.63
N ARG A 241 -15.08 -0.60 12.49
CA ARG A 241 -14.41 -1.64 13.29
C ARG A 241 -15.36 -2.40 14.21
N HIS A 242 -16.41 -1.78 14.76
CA HIS A 242 -17.38 -2.47 15.62
C HIS A 242 -18.24 -3.52 14.88
N ASN A 243 -18.32 -3.45 13.55
CA ASN A 243 -18.90 -4.53 12.73
C ASN A 243 -17.91 -5.67 12.43
N ILE A 244 -16.65 -5.55 12.86
CA ILE A 244 -15.49 -6.36 12.45
C ILE A 244 -14.65 -6.74 13.69
N ASN A 245 -15.07 -7.79 14.41
CA ASN A 245 -14.32 -8.24 15.58
C ASN A 245 -13.14 -9.15 15.17
N ASN A 246 -11.97 -8.94 15.78
CA ASN A 246 -10.88 -9.92 15.76
C ASN A 246 -11.29 -11.13 16.62
N VAL A 247 -11.28 -12.34 16.04
CA VAL A 247 -11.72 -13.56 16.73
C VAL A 247 -10.53 -14.41 17.17
N VAL A 248 -10.46 -14.75 18.45
CA VAL A 248 -9.29 -15.44 19.05
C VAL A 248 -9.10 -16.88 18.53
N SER A 249 -10.18 -17.63 18.29
CA SER A 249 -10.10 -18.99 17.71
C SER A 249 -11.42 -19.49 17.14
N LEU A 250 -11.34 -20.38 16.15
CA LEU A 250 -12.48 -21.19 15.68
C LEU A 250 -12.46 -22.55 16.39
N LYS A 251 -13.50 -22.86 17.17
CA LYS A 251 -13.68 -24.19 17.79
C LYS A 251 -14.59 -25.05 16.89
N GLY A 252 -14.18 -26.29 16.59
CA GLY A 252 -15.04 -27.31 15.96
C GLY A 252 -14.53 -27.93 14.65
N LYS A 253 -15.22 -29.00 14.21
CA LYS A 253 -14.99 -29.62 12.90
C LYS A 253 -15.68 -28.79 11.80
N HIS A 254 -14.94 -28.38 10.77
CA HIS A 254 -15.50 -27.62 9.65
C HIS A 254 -16.32 -28.52 8.70
N SER A 255 -17.63 -28.42 8.75
CA SER A 255 -18.51 -28.93 7.68
C SER A 255 -18.65 -27.88 6.58
N SER A 256 -19.25 -28.25 5.45
CA SER A 256 -19.55 -27.32 4.34
C SER A 256 -21.05 -27.20 4.12
N VAL A 257 -21.53 -25.99 3.85
CA VAL A 257 -22.90 -25.69 3.45
C VAL A 257 -22.87 -25.28 1.98
N GLU A 258 -23.79 -25.83 1.19
CA GLU A 258 -23.98 -25.44 -0.21
C GLU A 258 -24.99 -24.29 -0.29
N VAL A 259 -24.65 -23.27 -1.07
CA VAL A 259 -25.49 -22.10 -1.36
C VAL A 259 -25.89 -22.17 -2.83
N ASN A 260 -27.17 -21.92 -3.11
CA ASN A 260 -27.75 -22.02 -4.44
C ASN A 260 -27.31 -20.86 -5.35
N GLU A 261 -27.46 -19.63 -4.88
CA GLU A 261 -27.09 -18.42 -5.62
C GLU A 261 -26.38 -17.41 -4.70
N ILE A 262 -25.43 -16.67 -5.28
CA ILE A 262 -24.64 -15.64 -4.59
C ILE A 262 -24.73 -14.36 -5.44
N ASP A 263 -25.56 -13.43 -5.01
CA ASP A 263 -25.69 -12.11 -5.61
C ASP A 263 -24.62 -11.17 -5.00
N ILE A 264 -24.08 -10.25 -5.80
CA ILE A 264 -23.06 -9.28 -5.36
C ILE A 264 -23.46 -7.89 -5.84
N VAL A 265 -23.62 -6.96 -4.90
CA VAL A 265 -24.04 -5.57 -5.17
C VAL A 265 -23.03 -4.64 -4.51
N GLY A 266 -22.09 -4.13 -5.32
CA GLY A 266 -20.92 -3.41 -4.80
C GLY A 266 -20.10 -4.31 -3.86
N ASN A 267 -19.79 -3.80 -2.67
CA ASN A 267 -19.13 -4.56 -1.59
C ASN A 267 -20.09 -5.44 -0.77
N SER A 268 -21.37 -5.56 -1.15
CA SER A 268 -22.33 -6.41 -0.44
C SER A 268 -22.38 -7.83 -1.02
N LEU A 269 -22.20 -8.84 -0.17
CA LEU A 269 -22.51 -10.23 -0.47
C LEU A 269 -23.95 -10.56 -0.06
N ILE A 270 -24.70 -11.17 -0.96
CA ILE A 270 -26.08 -11.59 -0.71
C ILE A 270 -26.19 -13.09 -1.02
N PHE A 271 -26.48 -13.91 -0.01
CA PHE A 271 -26.66 -15.36 -0.18
C PHE A 271 -28.15 -15.69 -0.26
N ASN A 272 -28.59 -16.27 -1.38
CA ASN A 272 -29.96 -16.74 -1.58
C ASN A 272 -30.07 -18.21 -1.19
N MET A 273 -30.92 -18.53 -0.22
CA MET A 273 -30.91 -19.83 0.48
C MET A 273 -32.34 -20.28 0.81
N ASN A 274 -32.74 -21.45 0.29
CA ASN A 274 -34.12 -21.93 0.44
C ASN A 274 -34.45 -22.49 1.83
N GLN A 275 -33.46 -22.73 2.72
CA GLN A 275 -33.64 -23.35 4.04
C GLN A 275 -32.59 -22.84 5.05
N ILE A 276 -32.87 -21.76 5.78
CA ILE A 276 -31.98 -21.18 6.82
C ILE A 276 -32.43 -21.47 8.25
N GLU A 277 -33.74 -21.51 8.50
CA GLU A 277 -34.37 -21.23 9.81
C GLU A 277 -33.94 -22.14 10.99
N TRP A 278 -33.47 -23.35 10.72
CA TRP A 278 -33.11 -24.32 11.76
C TRP A 278 -31.63 -24.29 12.19
N PHE A 279 -30.78 -23.49 11.53
CA PHE A 279 -29.33 -23.70 11.56
C PHE A 279 -28.49 -22.45 11.86
N ILE A 280 -28.94 -21.28 11.39
CA ILE A 280 -28.24 -20.00 11.57
C ILE A 280 -28.96 -19.18 12.64
N ASP A 281 -28.24 -18.28 13.29
CA ASP A 281 -28.89 -17.19 14.02
C ASP A 281 -29.59 -16.26 13.01
N THR A 282 -30.92 -16.34 12.95
CA THR A 282 -31.74 -15.57 12.00
C THR A 282 -31.77 -14.09 12.31
N ASP A 283 -31.49 -13.73 13.56
CA ASP A 283 -31.66 -12.37 14.07
C ASP A 283 -30.34 -11.59 13.89
N THR A 284 -29.19 -12.27 14.03
CA THR A 284 -27.86 -11.70 13.76
C THR A 284 -26.89 -12.70 13.08
N PRO A 285 -26.99 -12.93 11.75
CA PRO A 285 -26.09 -13.84 11.05
C PRO A 285 -24.64 -13.30 11.02
N ILE A 286 -23.66 -14.19 11.24
CA ILE A 286 -22.23 -13.83 11.30
C ILE A 286 -21.42 -14.62 10.27
N LEU A 287 -20.58 -13.90 9.53
CA LEU A 287 -19.63 -14.40 8.55
C LEU A 287 -18.21 -14.23 9.08
N ILE A 288 -17.41 -15.30 9.09
CA ILE A 288 -16.00 -15.26 9.52
C ILE A 288 -15.07 -15.30 8.31
N LEU A 289 -14.10 -14.39 8.28
CA LEU A 289 -13.05 -14.25 7.28
C LEU A 289 -11.71 -14.66 7.90
N GLN A 290 -11.09 -15.71 7.36
CA GLN A 290 -9.79 -16.20 7.85
C GLN A 290 -8.67 -16.05 6.82
N GLU A 291 -7.60 -15.35 7.17
CA GLU A 291 -6.40 -15.27 6.33
C GLU A 291 -5.67 -16.63 6.32
N THR A 292 -5.23 -17.04 5.15
CA THR A 292 -4.63 -18.36 4.94
C THR A 292 -3.27 -18.61 5.58
N LYS A 293 -2.42 -17.60 5.76
CA LYS A 293 -1.05 -17.73 6.30
C LYS A 293 -0.99 -17.35 7.78
N THR A 294 -1.34 -16.11 8.13
CA THR A 294 -1.27 -15.54 9.49
C THR A 294 -2.32 -16.13 10.42
N LYS A 295 -3.40 -16.68 9.85
CA LYS A 295 -4.59 -17.15 10.58
C LYS A 295 -5.39 -16.05 11.28
N GLN A 296 -5.15 -14.78 10.93
CA GLN A 296 -5.97 -13.67 11.37
C GLN A 296 -7.44 -13.91 11.01
N LEU A 297 -8.35 -13.56 11.92
CA LEU A 297 -9.77 -13.85 11.86
C LEU A 297 -10.58 -12.59 12.10
N TYR A 298 -11.44 -12.23 11.15
CA TYR A 298 -12.39 -11.13 11.27
C TYR A 298 -13.82 -11.66 11.18
N SER A 299 -14.75 -11.10 11.97
CA SER A 299 -16.19 -11.42 11.89
C SER A 299 -16.99 -10.27 11.31
N VAL A 300 -17.70 -10.46 10.20
CA VAL A 300 -18.65 -9.49 9.63
C VAL A 300 -20.08 -9.89 10.01
N ARG A 301 -20.83 -8.96 10.60
CA ARG A 301 -22.28 -9.14 10.86
C ARG A 301 -23.10 -8.86 9.60
N GLY A 302 -24.18 -9.62 9.41
CA GLY A 302 -25.14 -9.44 8.33
C GLY A 302 -26.57 -9.24 8.84
N ASN A 303 -27.51 -9.10 7.91
CA ASN A 303 -28.95 -9.09 8.18
C ASN A 303 -29.65 -10.18 7.34
N LEU A 304 -30.80 -10.67 7.81
CA LEU A 304 -31.70 -11.54 7.06
C LEU A 304 -32.88 -10.71 6.53
N ASP A 305 -33.14 -10.78 5.23
CA ASP A 305 -34.34 -10.21 4.59
C ASP A 305 -34.91 -11.24 3.61
N SER A 306 -36.17 -11.63 3.79
CA SER A 306 -36.92 -12.43 2.79
C SER A 306 -36.18 -13.68 2.28
N SER A 307 -35.56 -14.43 3.20
CA SER A 307 -34.70 -15.61 2.95
C SER A 307 -33.35 -15.36 2.26
N LYS A 308 -32.91 -14.10 2.17
CA LYS A 308 -31.58 -13.69 1.71
C LYS A 308 -30.73 -13.17 2.88
N LEU A 309 -29.46 -13.59 2.95
CA LEU A 309 -28.49 -13.11 3.95
C LEU A 309 -27.60 -12.03 3.34
N HIS A 310 -27.65 -10.81 3.88
CA HIS A 310 -26.93 -9.63 3.39
C HIS A 310 -25.74 -9.28 4.29
N PHE A 311 -24.54 -9.24 3.74
CA PHE A 311 -23.30 -8.84 4.44
C PHE A 311 -22.59 -7.72 3.68
N LYS A 312 -22.31 -6.59 4.35
CA LYS A 312 -21.49 -5.49 3.79
C LYS A 312 -20.01 -5.70 4.13
N LEU A 313 -19.12 -5.64 3.14
CA LEU A 313 -17.69 -5.90 3.33
C LEU A 313 -16.81 -4.64 3.37
N ASP A 314 -17.38 -3.45 3.24
CA ASP A 314 -16.65 -2.18 3.08
C ASP A 314 -15.57 -1.96 4.15
N GLY A 315 -15.94 -2.07 5.43
CA GLY A 315 -14.97 -1.93 6.53
C GLY A 315 -13.89 -3.03 6.52
N PHE A 316 -14.21 -4.26 6.11
CA PHE A 316 -13.23 -5.34 6.06
C PHE A 316 -12.21 -5.11 4.94
N ILE A 317 -12.69 -4.61 3.79
CA ILE A 317 -11.87 -4.26 2.63
C ILE A 317 -10.89 -3.13 2.96
N ASN A 318 -11.34 -2.14 3.74
CA ASN A 318 -10.52 -1.02 4.20
C ASN A 318 -9.47 -1.45 5.24
N GLU A 319 -9.84 -2.32 6.18
CA GLU A 319 -8.93 -2.83 7.23
C GLU A 319 -7.85 -3.79 6.70
N ILE A 320 -8.08 -4.53 5.60
CA ILE A 320 -7.07 -5.47 5.09
C ILE A 320 -5.89 -4.76 4.36
N PRO A 321 -4.62 -5.03 4.75
CA PRO A 321 -3.46 -4.35 4.17
C PRO A 321 -3.40 -4.42 2.64
N ASN A 322 -2.75 -3.44 1.99
CA ASN A 322 -2.54 -3.45 0.53
C ASN A 322 -1.47 -4.47 0.07
N LYS A 323 -1.65 -5.74 0.44
CA LYS A 323 -0.77 -6.86 0.07
C LYS A 323 -1.59 -8.03 -0.48
N LYS A 324 -0.88 -9.01 -1.04
CA LYS A 324 -1.52 -10.17 -1.67
C LYS A 324 -1.98 -11.19 -0.63
N GLU A 325 -3.28 -11.35 -0.52
CA GLU A 325 -3.91 -12.14 0.52
C GLU A 325 -5.06 -13.00 -0.01
N LYS A 326 -5.49 -13.92 0.86
CA LYS A 326 -6.55 -14.86 0.58
C LYS A 326 -7.29 -15.13 1.89
N TRP A 327 -8.59 -14.90 1.85
CA TRP A 327 -9.48 -14.93 2.99
C TRP A 327 -10.57 -15.98 2.75
N ILE A 328 -10.56 -17.05 3.54
CA ILE A 328 -11.58 -18.11 3.44
C ILE A 328 -12.83 -17.63 4.17
N ILE A 329 -13.98 -17.74 3.51
CA ILE A 329 -15.28 -17.37 4.08
C ILE A 329 -15.90 -18.57 4.79
N TYR A 330 -16.35 -18.33 6.03
CA TYR A 330 -17.17 -19.24 6.81
C TYR A 330 -18.46 -18.55 7.27
N LEU A 331 -19.51 -19.31 7.49
CA LEU A 331 -20.78 -18.88 8.07
C LEU A 331 -20.97 -19.53 9.44
N MET A 332 -21.34 -18.75 10.46
CA MET A 332 -21.56 -19.25 11.82
C MET A 332 -22.93 -19.90 11.97
N SER A 333 -23.03 -20.96 12.78
CA SER A 333 -24.31 -21.50 13.23
C SER A 333 -24.94 -20.65 14.32
N LYS A 334 -26.23 -20.89 14.57
CA LYS A 334 -26.95 -20.45 15.77
C LYS A 334 -26.12 -20.74 17.04
N GLY A 335 -26.04 -19.76 17.95
CA GLY A 335 -25.23 -19.85 19.17
C GLY A 335 -23.71 -19.67 18.99
N ASN A 336 -23.22 -19.41 17.77
CA ASN A 336 -21.80 -19.18 17.45
C ASN A 336 -20.83 -20.33 17.78
N GLU A 337 -21.32 -21.56 17.93
CA GLU A 337 -20.50 -22.71 18.33
C GLU A 337 -19.74 -23.39 17.17
N HIS A 338 -20.23 -23.29 15.93
CA HIS A 338 -19.69 -23.98 14.76
C HIS A 338 -19.58 -23.07 13.53
N ALA A 339 -18.57 -23.32 12.69
CA ALA A 339 -18.26 -22.51 11.50
C ALA A 339 -18.18 -23.36 10.23
N PHE A 340 -18.96 -22.97 9.22
CA PHE A 340 -19.23 -23.75 8.01
C PHE A 340 -18.65 -23.09 6.77
N ARG A 341 -17.96 -23.86 5.93
CA ARG A 341 -17.46 -23.34 4.65
C ARG A 341 -18.57 -23.23 3.63
N ILE A 342 -18.70 -22.05 3.04
CA ILE A 342 -19.63 -21.82 1.92
C ILE A 342 -19.09 -22.50 0.67
N ARG A 343 -19.89 -23.37 0.05
CA ARG A 343 -19.69 -23.91 -1.29
C ARG A 343 -20.76 -23.40 -2.24
N GLY A 344 -20.35 -23.11 -3.47
CA GLY A 344 -21.25 -22.71 -4.55
C GLY A 344 -21.42 -23.83 -5.56
N ASN A 345 -22.65 -24.07 -5.97
CA ASN A 345 -22.98 -25.06 -6.99
C ASN A 345 -22.68 -24.49 -8.39
N ILE A 346 -21.63 -24.99 -9.06
CA ILE A 346 -21.22 -24.51 -10.39
C ILE A 346 -21.00 -25.70 -11.30
N GLU A 347 -21.94 -25.93 -12.22
CA GLU A 347 -21.83 -26.97 -13.25
C GLU A 347 -20.69 -26.69 -14.25
N GLU A 348 -20.14 -27.74 -14.86
CA GLU A 348 -19.10 -27.60 -15.90
C GLU A 348 -19.69 -27.15 -17.24
N GLY A 349 -19.93 -25.84 -17.38
CA GLY A 349 -20.38 -25.22 -18.64
C GLY A 349 -21.17 -23.94 -18.46
N ALA A 350 -21.70 -23.69 -17.24
CA ALA A 350 -22.40 -22.46 -16.91
C ALA A 350 -21.53 -21.22 -17.05
N GLU A 351 -22.16 -20.07 -17.35
CA GLU A 351 -21.50 -18.77 -17.34
C GLU A 351 -20.95 -18.46 -15.94
N ARG A 352 -19.73 -17.93 -15.88
CA ARG A 352 -19.09 -17.51 -14.63
C ARG A 352 -18.97 -16.00 -14.63
N ASN A 353 -19.82 -15.34 -13.86
CA ASN A 353 -19.67 -13.92 -13.59
C ASN A 353 -18.32 -13.67 -12.87
N PHE A 354 -17.73 -12.50 -13.10
CA PHE A 354 -16.49 -12.09 -12.46
C PHE A 354 -16.68 -10.74 -11.76
N HIS A 355 -17.05 -10.80 -10.49
CA HIS A 355 -17.30 -9.63 -9.67
C HIS A 355 -16.05 -9.20 -8.88
N ILE A 356 -15.61 -7.97 -9.17
CA ILE A 356 -14.71 -7.21 -8.31
C ILE A 356 -15.58 -6.60 -7.20
N LEU A 357 -15.18 -6.77 -5.94
CA LEU A 357 -15.79 -6.06 -4.81
C LEU A 357 -15.25 -4.63 -4.81
N SER A 358 -13.94 -4.49 -4.67
CA SER A 358 -13.23 -3.22 -4.61
C SER A 358 -11.95 -3.19 -5.45
N GLN A 359 -11.53 -1.98 -5.82
CA GLN A 359 -10.16 -1.68 -6.22
C GLN A 359 -9.43 -1.11 -5.01
N ASP A 360 -8.42 -1.82 -4.51
CA ASP A 360 -7.69 -1.43 -3.32
C ASP A 360 -6.39 -0.74 -3.73
N ASN A 361 -6.29 0.57 -3.46
CA ASN A 361 -5.10 1.40 -3.60
C ASN A 361 -4.29 1.23 -4.90
N PHE A 362 -4.70 1.97 -5.93
CA PHE A 362 -3.97 3.16 -6.41
C PHE A 362 -4.95 4.07 -7.20
N PRO A 363 -4.81 5.40 -7.20
CA PRO A 363 -5.60 6.30 -8.07
C PRO A 363 -5.33 6.05 -9.57
N SER A 364 -4.15 5.51 -9.89
CA SER A 364 -3.70 5.18 -11.23
C SER A 364 -4.37 3.93 -11.82
N LEU A 365 -4.58 3.92 -13.14
CA LEU A 365 -5.21 2.82 -13.90
C LEU A 365 -4.29 1.59 -14.13
N SER A 366 -3.36 1.27 -13.22
CA SER A 366 -2.32 0.27 -13.51
C SER A 366 -2.75 -1.19 -13.34
N THR A 367 -2.30 -2.06 -14.25
CA THR A 367 -2.40 -3.55 -14.10
C THR A 367 -1.61 -4.11 -12.91
N TYR A 368 -0.93 -3.26 -12.15
CA TYR A 368 -0.20 -3.62 -10.95
C TYR A 368 -1.02 -3.47 -9.66
N ASN A 369 -2.14 -2.76 -9.72
CA ASN A 369 -3.10 -2.58 -8.63
C ASN A 369 -3.59 -3.92 -8.11
N LEU A 370 -3.97 -3.95 -6.83
CA LEU A 370 -4.65 -5.07 -6.22
C LEU A 370 -6.16 -4.80 -6.24
N HIS A 371 -6.92 -5.84 -6.51
CA HIS A 371 -8.37 -5.80 -6.42
C HIS A 371 -8.79 -6.92 -5.47
N SER A 372 -9.81 -6.66 -4.68
CA SER A 372 -10.47 -7.69 -3.89
C SER A 372 -11.65 -8.22 -4.70
N ALA A 373 -11.61 -9.51 -5.03
CA ALA A 373 -12.69 -10.16 -5.78
C ALA A 373 -13.12 -11.45 -5.09
N LEU A 374 -14.41 -11.77 -5.22
CA LEU A 374 -14.92 -13.05 -4.79
C LEU A 374 -14.46 -14.15 -5.76
N CYS A 375 -13.96 -15.25 -5.22
CA CYS A 375 -13.34 -16.32 -5.98
C CYS A 375 -13.78 -17.69 -5.46
N MET A 376 -13.81 -18.67 -6.38
CA MET A 376 -14.05 -20.07 -6.05
C MET A 376 -12.75 -20.86 -6.13
N ASN A 377 -12.39 -21.57 -5.06
CA ASN A 377 -11.19 -22.38 -5.06
C ASN A 377 -11.36 -23.75 -5.72
N LYS A 378 -10.27 -24.53 -5.76
CA LYS A 378 -10.23 -25.86 -6.41
C LYS A 378 -11.24 -26.86 -5.84
N ASN A 379 -11.72 -26.63 -4.63
CA ASN A 379 -12.66 -27.50 -3.93
C ASN A 379 -14.06 -26.85 -3.88
N ASN A 380 -14.32 -25.88 -4.77
CA ASN A 380 -15.55 -25.08 -4.85
C ASN A 380 -15.98 -24.42 -3.52
N ASN A 381 -15.05 -24.10 -2.61
CA ASN A 381 -15.38 -23.22 -1.48
C ASN A 381 -15.10 -21.76 -1.86
N LEU A 382 -15.90 -20.87 -1.27
CA LEU A 382 -15.87 -19.43 -1.47
C LEU A 382 -14.68 -18.78 -0.73
N GLU A 383 -14.02 -17.83 -1.36
CA GLU A 383 -12.94 -17.03 -0.77
C GLU A 383 -12.89 -15.62 -1.35
N ILE A 384 -12.57 -14.62 -0.53
CA ILE A 384 -12.14 -13.30 -0.99
C ILE A 384 -10.65 -13.39 -1.31
N ARG A 385 -10.24 -12.82 -2.43
CA ARG A 385 -8.84 -12.80 -2.84
C ARG A 385 -8.42 -11.41 -3.27
N LYS A 386 -7.35 -10.91 -2.64
CA LYS A 386 -6.67 -9.65 -2.97
C LYS A 386 -5.44 -9.96 -3.83
N ASP A 387 -5.55 -9.74 -5.14
CA ASP A 387 -4.48 -9.99 -6.12
C ASP A 387 -4.65 -9.07 -7.33
N LYS A 388 -3.73 -9.11 -8.28
CA LYS A 388 -3.86 -8.35 -9.53
C LYS A 388 -5.02 -8.87 -10.37
N ILE A 389 -5.71 -7.99 -11.08
CA ILE A 389 -6.84 -8.32 -11.95
C ILE A 389 -6.55 -9.52 -12.89
N SER A 390 -5.40 -9.51 -13.56
CA SER A 390 -4.92 -10.63 -14.40
C SER A 390 -4.86 -11.98 -13.67
N ASN A 391 -4.57 -12.00 -12.37
CA ASN A 391 -4.50 -13.23 -11.60
C ASN A 391 -5.90 -13.66 -11.15
N LEU A 392 -6.74 -12.73 -10.73
CA LEU A 392 -8.14 -13.01 -10.33
C LEU A 392 -8.90 -13.67 -11.50
N VAL A 393 -8.90 -13.04 -12.67
CA VAL A 393 -9.49 -13.58 -13.91
C VAL A 393 -8.91 -14.96 -14.26
N LYS A 394 -7.59 -15.16 -14.15
CA LYS A 394 -6.98 -16.48 -14.38
C LYS A 394 -7.46 -17.56 -13.42
N ASN A 395 -7.69 -17.23 -12.15
CA ASN A 395 -8.19 -18.19 -11.19
C ASN A 395 -9.67 -18.48 -11.45
N ASN A 396 -10.50 -17.45 -11.65
CA ASN A 396 -11.95 -17.63 -11.86
C ASN A 396 -12.25 -18.47 -13.11
N PHE A 397 -11.62 -18.14 -14.25
CA PHE A 397 -11.81 -18.87 -15.51
C PHE A 397 -10.80 -20.01 -15.73
N LYS A 398 -10.04 -20.42 -14.69
CA LYS A 398 -9.04 -21.51 -14.73
C LYS A 398 -8.01 -21.38 -15.90
N ILE A 399 -7.72 -20.16 -16.34
CA ILE A 399 -6.94 -19.85 -17.56
C ILE A 399 -5.45 -20.19 -17.40
N LYS A 400 -4.91 -20.91 -18.40
CA LYS A 400 -3.48 -21.18 -18.55
C LYS A 400 -2.99 -20.66 -19.90
N THR A 401 -2.24 -19.56 -19.89
CA THR A 401 -1.59 -19.00 -21.08
C THR A 401 -0.20 -19.62 -21.32
N LYS A 402 0.31 -19.49 -22.55
CA LYS A 402 1.66 -19.89 -22.99
C LYS A 402 2.03 -19.26 -24.33
N VAL A 403 3.24 -18.71 -24.47
CA VAL A 403 3.80 -18.37 -25.81
C VAL A 403 4.27 -19.64 -26.50
N ASN A 404 3.68 -20.00 -27.63
CA ASN A 404 4.06 -21.17 -28.42
C ASN A 404 5.21 -20.88 -29.37
N LYS A 405 5.15 -19.79 -30.14
CA LYS A 405 6.19 -19.39 -31.10
C LYS A 405 6.47 -17.89 -31.01
N LEU A 406 7.74 -17.53 -31.22
CA LEU A 406 8.19 -16.16 -31.43
C LEU A 406 9.03 -16.12 -32.71
N LYS A 407 8.69 -15.23 -33.64
CA LYS A 407 9.50 -14.89 -34.82
C LYS A 407 9.78 -13.39 -34.79
N MET A 408 10.97 -12.99 -35.24
CA MET A 408 11.37 -11.59 -35.30
C MET A 408 12.27 -11.39 -36.52
N PHE A 409 11.81 -10.62 -37.49
CA PHE A 409 12.52 -10.38 -38.76
C PHE A 409 12.48 -8.89 -39.09
N GLY A 410 13.65 -8.28 -39.29
CA GLY A 410 13.76 -6.82 -39.26
C GLY A 410 13.12 -6.28 -37.98
N GLU A 411 12.20 -5.35 -38.14
CA GLU A 411 11.41 -4.70 -37.09
C GLU A 411 10.03 -5.34 -36.86
N LYS A 412 9.68 -6.40 -37.60
CA LYS A 412 8.42 -7.12 -37.44
C LYS A 412 8.55 -8.20 -36.37
N VAL A 413 7.74 -8.12 -35.32
CA VAL A 413 7.60 -9.16 -34.29
C VAL A 413 6.32 -9.92 -34.53
N SER A 414 6.38 -11.26 -34.46
CA SER A 414 5.24 -12.16 -34.67
C SER A 414 5.18 -13.17 -33.54
N ILE A 415 4.03 -13.28 -32.89
CA ILE A 415 3.84 -14.07 -31.67
C ILE A 415 2.62 -14.98 -31.84
N GLU A 416 2.81 -16.26 -31.52
CA GLU A 416 1.73 -17.25 -31.41
C GLU A 416 1.55 -17.59 -29.94
N VAL A 417 0.35 -17.32 -29.41
CA VAL A 417 -0.04 -17.53 -28.02
C VAL A 417 -1.11 -18.60 -27.94
N GLN A 418 -1.04 -19.44 -26.93
CA GLN A 418 -2.08 -20.42 -26.60
C GLN A 418 -2.68 -20.07 -25.24
N LEU A 419 -4.01 -20.08 -25.18
CA LEU A 419 -4.81 -19.91 -23.96
C LEU A 419 -5.65 -21.18 -23.78
N ASN A 420 -5.47 -21.89 -22.68
CA ASN A 420 -6.29 -23.06 -22.33
C ASN A 420 -7.22 -22.70 -21.16
N THR A 421 -8.50 -23.04 -21.28
CA THR A 421 -9.53 -22.95 -20.23
C THR A 421 -10.62 -23.98 -20.53
N PRO A 422 -11.36 -24.51 -19.53
CA PRO A 422 -12.62 -25.21 -19.80
C PRO A 422 -13.74 -24.26 -20.28
N TYR A 423 -13.69 -22.96 -19.95
CA TYR A 423 -14.73 -21.97 -20.24
C TYR A 423 -14.48 -21.21 -21.55
N VAL A 424 -14.09 -21.90 -22.64
CA VAL A 424 -13.71 -21.23 -23.91
C VAL A 424 -14.87 -20.46 -24.54
N GLN A 425 -16.10 -20.94 -24.35
CA GLN A 425 -17.30 -20.32 -24.92
C GLN A 425 -17.67 -19.01 -24.23
N SER A 426 -17.35 -18.88 -22.93
CA SER A 426 -17.64 -17.71 -22.10
C SER A 426 -16.55 -16.62 -22.14
N ILE A 427 -15.50 -16.77 -22.98
CA ILE A 427 -14.43 -15.77 -23.12
C ILE A 427 -14.19 -15.41 -24.59
N LYS A 428 -14.15 -14.11 -24.89
CA LYS A 428 -13.90 -13.60 -26.24
C LYS A 428 -12.58 -12.80 -26.26
N PRO A 429 -11.52 -13.27 -26.95
CA PRO A 429 -10.24 -12.57 -26.99
C PRO A 429 -10.33 -11.36 -27.94
N THR A 430 -9.90 -10.20 -27.45
CA THR A 430 -9.90 -8.95 -28.23
C THR A 430 -8.58 -8.78 -28.99
N ASN A 431 -7.50 -8.47 -28.27
CA ASN A 431 -6.16 -8.23 -28.79
C ASN A 431 -5.07 -8.80 -27.88
N ILE A 432 -3.83 -8.82 -28.36
CA ILE A 432 -2.65 -9.00 -27.50
C ILE A 432 -2.08 -7.60 -27.23
N TYR A 433 -1.59 -7.36 -26.01
CA TYR A 433 -1.04 -6.07 -25.61
C TYR A 433 0.38 -6.22 -25.09
N LEU A 434 1.24 -5.25 -25.41
CA LEU A 434 2.44 -4.97 -24.64
C LEU A 434 2.07 -3.91 -23.59
N VAL A 435 2.17 -4.26 -22.32
CA VAL A 435 1.89 -3.33 -21.20
C VAL A 435 3.21 -2.95 -20.54
N HIS A 436 3.45 -1.65 -20.39
CA HIS A 436 4.63 -1.12 -19.70
C HIS A 436 4.59 -1.49 -18.22
N ARG A 437 5.75 -1.81 -17.65
CA ARG A 437 5.88 -2.08 -16.21
C ARG A 437 6.06 -0.77 -15.46
N ASN A 438 4.96 -0.03 -15.27
CA ASN A 438 4.85 1.09 -14.36
C ASN A 438 3.69 0.85 -13.37
N LYS A 439 3.85 1.29 -12.12
CA LYS A 439 2.79 1.26 -11.10
C LYS A 439 1.80 2.42 -11.26
N ASP A 440 2.25 3.53 -11.85
CA ASP A 440 1.53 4.81 -11.87
C ASP A 440 0.89 5.14 -13.23
N THR A 441 1.57 4.82 -14.34
CA THR A 441 1.03 5.08 -15.68
C THR A 441 0.62 3.80 -16.40
N PHE A 442 -0.57 3.81 -17.03
CA PHE A 442 -1.08 2.66 -17.77
C PHE A 442 -0.81 2.74 -19.27
N ASN A 443 0.45 2.56 -19.62
CA ASN A 443 0.89 2.56 -21.03
C ASN A 443 0.73 1.15 -21.64
N LYS A 444 -0.22 0.99 -22.59
CA LYS A 444 -0.39 -0.24 -23.40
C LYS A 444 -0.23 0.03 -24.90
N VAL A 445 0.46 -0.87 -25.60
CA VAL A 445 0.55 -0.91 -27.06
C VAL A 445 -0.27 -2.09 -27.59
N ASN A 446 -1.21 -1.81 -28.50
CA ASN A 446 -2.08 -2.82 -29.11
C ASN A 446 -1.31 -3.63 -30.18
N MET A 447 -1.39 -4.95 -30.09
CA MET A 447 -0.97 -5.90 -31.11
C MET A 447 -2.22 -6.64 -31.65
N GLN A 448 -2.75 -6.15 -32.77
CA GLN A 448 -3.97 -6.70 -33.37
C GLN A 448 -3.86 -8.19 -33.66
N LEU A 449 -4.96 -8.93 -33.47
CA LEU A 449 -5.04 -10.34 -33.84
C LEU A 449 -5.16 -10.48 -35.36
N THR A 450 -4.26 -11.30 -35.93
CA THR A 450 -4.28 -11.64 -37.36
C THR A 450 -4.95 -13.00 -37.63
N ASN A 451 -5.07 -13.85 -36.61
CA ASN A 451 -5.84 -15.10 -36.66
C ASN A 451 -6.16 -15.58 -35.24
N THR A 452 -7.37 -16.08 -35.05
CA THR A 452 -7.87 -16.72 -33.82
C THR A 452 -8.44 -18.09 -34.19
N THR A 453 -7.84 -19.17 -33.68
CA THR A 453 -8.32 -20.55 -33.89
C THR A 453 -8.88 -21.11 -32.59
N ILE A 454 -10.16 -21.48 -32.61
CA ILE A 454 -10.87 -22.07 -31.46
C ILE A 454 -10.77 -23.60 -31.52
N LYS A 455 -10.54 -24.23 -30.37
CA LYS A 455 -10.64 -25.68 -30.14
C LYS A 455 -11.31 -25.91 -28.78
N LYS A 456 -11.93 -27.08 -28.57
CA LYS A 456 -12.78 -27.41 -27.41
C LYS A 456 -12.40 -26.73 -26.09
N ASN A 457 -11.15 -26.88 -25.63
CA ASN A 457 -10.65 -26.28 -24.37
C ASN A 457 -9.39 -25.39 -24.59
N SER A 458 -9.20 -24.83 -25.80
CA SER A 458 -8.05 -23.96 -26.08
C SER A 458 -8.23 -23.01 -27.27
N LEU A 459 -7.79 -21.76 -27.10
CA LEU A 459 -7.66 -20.73 -28.13
C LEU A 459 -6.19 -20.63 -28.57
N ILE A 460 -5.96 -20.46 -29.88
CA ILE A 460 -4.65 -20.10 -30.46
C ILE A 460 -4.78 -18.72 -31.09
N LEU A 461 -3.98 -17.77 -30.63
CA LEU A 461 -4.00 -16.37 -31.03
C LEU A 461 -2.69 -16.05 -31.75
N ILE A 462 -2.76 -15.46 -32.95
CA ILE A 462 -1.59 -15.05 -33.73
C ILE A 462 -1.65 -13.56 -33.98
N THR A 463 -0.58 -12.85 -33.60
CA THR A 463 -0.46 -11.40 -33.73
C THR A 463 0.86 -10.99 -34.36
N ASN A 464 0.88 -9.81 -34.97
CA ASN A 464 2.08 -9.18 -35.53
C ASN A 464 2.10 -7.69 -35.15
N ILE A 465 3.30 -7.15 -34.94
CA ILE A 465 3.54 -5.71 -34.67
C ILE A 465 4.79 -5.24 -35.41
N GLN A 466 4.77 -3.99 -35.85
CA GLN A 466 5.90 -3.32 -36.51
C GLN A 466 6.51 -2.31 -35.53
N LEU A 467 7.77 -2.49 -35.15
CA LEU A 467 8.40 -1.72 -34.07
C LEU A 467 8.64 -0.22 -34.39
N ARG A 468 8.43 0.24 -35.63
CA ARG A 468 8.49 1.67 -35.99
C ARG A 468 7.20 2.43 -35.71
N GLU A 469 6.07 1.74 -35.67
CA GLU A 469 4.73 2.33 -35.57
C GLU A 469 4.30 2.53 -34.11
N VAL A 470 5.17 2.22 -33.15
CA VAL A 470 4.82 2.13 -31.73
C VAL A 470 5.81 2.89 -30.85
N VAL A 471 5.27 3.72 -29.96
CA VAL A 471 6.04 4.45 -28.96
C VAL A 471 6.35 3.50 -27.80
N LEU A 472 7.63 3.27 -27.53
CA LEU A 472 8.08 2.41 -26.43
C LEU A 472 9.01 3.17 -25.49
N PHE A 473 8.51 3.42 -24.29
CA PHE A 473 9.28 3.90 -23.14
C PHE A 473 10.36 2.89 -22.72
N PRO A 474 11.45 3.36 -22.07
CA PRO A 474 12.48 2.49 -21.49
C PRO A 474 11.94 1.49 -20.45
N LEU A 475 12.82 0.62 -19.97
CA LEU A 475 12.56 -0.46 -19.02
C LEU A 475 11.83 -1.66 -19.65
N TYR A 476 10.75 -2.16 -19.03
CA TYR A 476 10.21 -3.50 -19.29
C TYR A 476 8.77 -3.46 -19.79
N TRP A 477 8.48 -4.33 -20.75
CA TRP A 477 7.16 -4.50 -21.36
C TRP A 477 6.75 -5.96 -21.22
N ASP A 478 5.60 -6.20 -20.59
CA ASP A 478 5.02 -7.53 -20.39
C ASP A 478 3.91 -7.79 -21.41
N LEU A 479 3.74 -9.06 -21.80
CA LEU A 479 2.68 -9.48 -22.72
C LEU A 479 1.36 -9.75 -21.97
N PHE A 480 0.24 -9.28 -22.51
CA PHE A 480 -1.12 -9.52 -22.02
C PHE A 480 -2.06 -9.91 -23.18
N ILE A 481 -3.20 -10.53 -22.85
CA ILE A 481 -4.34 -10.78 -23.75
C ILE A 481 -5.49 -9.97 -23.18
N GLY A 482 -6.19 -9.19 -24.00
CA GLY A 482 -7.50 -8.64 -23.64
C GLY A 482 -8.58 -9.71 -23.81
N LEU A 483 -9.41 -9.88 -22.79
CA LEU A 483 -10.58 -10.76 -22.81
C LEU A 483 -11.81 -9.92 -22.49
N GLU A 484 -12.83 -10.02 -23.33
CA GLU A 484 -14.14 -9.44 -23.06
C GLU A 484 -14.87 -10.34 -22.06
N ILE A 485 -15.18 -9.79 -20.88
CA ILE A 485 -15.82 -10.44 -19.73
C ILE A 485 -16.80 -9.43 -19.14
N ASP A 486 -18.07 -9.81 -18.95
CA ASP A 486 -19.12 -8.97 -18.34
C ASP A 486 -19.20 -7.54 -18.94
N GLY A 487 -19.00 -7.45 -20.26
CA GLY A 487 -19.03 -6.19 -21.03
C GLY A 487 -17.75 -5.32 -20.95
N LYS A 488 -16.70 -5.76 -20.25
CA LYS A 488 -15.43 -5.02 -20.07
C LYS A 488 -14.24 -5.78 -20.67
N GLU A 489 -13.20 -5.05 -21.13
CA GLU A 489 -11.94 -5.65 -21.60
C GLU A 489 -10.98 -5.85 -20.41
N GLU A 490 -10.84 -7.10 -19.96
CA GLU A 490 -9.94 -7.48 -18.89
C GLU A 490 -8.58 -7.98 -19.38
N LEU A 491 -7.49 -7.47 -18.80
CA LEU A 491 -6.13 -7.80 -19.24
C LEU A 491 -5.53 -8.99 -18.48
N VAL A 492 -5.31 -10.09 -19.21
CA VAL A 492 -4.70 -11.33 -18.70
C VAL A 492 -3.26 -11.50 -19.17
N LYS A 493 -2.30 -11.41 -18.23
CA LYS A 493 -0.86 -11.56 -18.50
C LYS A 493 -0.54 -12.90 -19.14
N ILE A 494 0.26 -12.90 -20.20
CA ILE A 494 0.77 -14.11 -20.84
C ILE A 494 1.92 -14.65 -20.00
N THR A 495 1.73 -15.85 -19.45
CA THR A 495 2.72 -16.54 -18.62
C THR A 495 3.25 -17.77 -19.35
N LYS A 496 4.49 -18.18 -19.05
CA LYS A 496 5.20 -19.34 -19.63
C LYS A 496 5.50 -19.23 -21.13
N VAL A 497 6.58 -19.91 -21.54
CA VAL A 497 7.08 -19.97 -22.92
C VAL A 497 7.36 -21.42 -23.31
N SER A 498 7.14 -21.78 -24.59
CA SER A 498 7.50 -23.10 -25.11
C SER A 498 9.01 -23.36 -25.04
N LYS A 499 9.43 -24.64 -24.99
CA LYS A 499 10.86 -25.00 -24.96
C LYS A 499 11.63 -24.42 -26.17
N ASP A 500 11.02 -24.36 -27.35
CA ASP A 500 11.60 -23.79 -28.57
C ASP A 500 11.73 -22.27 -28.50
N ALA A 501 10.64 -21.55 -28.16
CA ALA A 501 10.68 -20.10 -28.05
C ALA A 501 11.61 -19.64 -26.90
N LEU A 502 11.63 -20.38 -25.78
CA LEU A 502 12.58 -20.17 -24.68
C LEU A 502 14.01 -20.40 -25.17
N TYR A 503 14.31 -21.52 -25.85
CA TYR A 503 15.65 -21.77 -26.38
C TYR A 503 16.10 -20.70 -27.39
N LYS A 504 15.20 -20.21 -28.25
CA LYS A 504 15.48 -19.13 -29.22
C LYS A 504 15.87 -17.83 -28.51
N VAL A 505 15.06 -17.37 -27.56
CA VAL A 505 15.33 -16.14 -26.79
C VAL A 505 16.53 -16.32 -25.85
N ASP A 506 16.73 -17.51 -25.28
CA ASP A 506 17.78 -17.76 -24.29
C ASP A 506 19.17 -17.98 -24.90
N SER A 507 19.28 -18.78 -25.97
CA SER A 507 20.56 -19.10 -26.59
C SER A 507 21.02 -18.09 -27.66
N ARG A 508 20.10 -17.30 -28.23
CA ARG A 508 20.36 -16.45 -29.42
C ARG A 508 19.90 -15.00 -29.24
N ILE A 509 19.84 -14.47 -28.02
CA ILE A 509 19.33 -13.12 -27.71
C ILE A 509 19.90 -12.01 -28.62
N SER A 510 21.19 -12.06 -28.96
CA SER A 510 21.84 -11.09 -29.86
C SER A 510 21.32 -11.10 -31.31
N LYS A 511 20.67 -12.19 -31.75
CA LYS A 511 19.93 -12.24 -33.04
C LYS A 511 18.57 -11.55 -32.95
N TYR A 512 18.04 -11.37 -31.74
CA TYR A 512 16.75 -10.73 -31.44
C TYR A 512 16.90 -9.32 -30.88
N GLN A 513 18.11 -8.77 -30.85
CA GLN A 513 18.37 -7.37 -30.51
C GLN A 513 18.20 -6.49 -31.75
N ARG A 514 17.46 -5.39 -31.64
CA ARG A 514 17.32 -4.36 -32.68
C ARG A 514 17.73 -3.02 -32.12
N GLY A 515 18.40 -2.20 -32.92
CA GLY A 515 18.54 -0.79 -32.63
C GLY A 515 17.20 -0.10 -32.83
N MET A 516 16.84 0.77 -31.90
CA MET A 516 15.87 1.84 -32.11
C MET A 516 16.68 3.13 -32.37
N GLY A 517 16.01 4.20 -32.81
CA GLY A 517 16.66 5.52 -32.95
C GLY A 517 17.29 6.01 -31.64
N LYS A 518 18.23 6.96 -31.73
CA LYS A 518 18.92 7.58 -30.58
C LYS A 518 19.71 6.58 -29.69
N GLY A 519 20.27 5.51 -30.26
CA GLY A 519 21.16 4.57 -29.53
C GLY A 519 20.47 3.53 -28.63
N LYS A 520 19.14 3.57 -28.54
CA LYS A 520 18.32 2.61 -27.80
C LYS A 520 18.29 1.25 -28.49
N ILE A 521 17.98 0.20 -27.73
CA ILE A 521 17.82 -1.17 -28.22
C ILE A 521 16.55 -1.82 -27.69
N PHE A 522 15.88 -2.57 -28.55
CA PHE A 522 14.73 -3.42 -28.21
C PHE A 522 15.13 -4.90 -28.30
N TYR A 523 14.79 -5.69 -27.29
CA TYR A 523 14.98 -7.15 -27.35
C TYR A 523 14.02 -7.94 -26.43
N PRO A 524 13.66 -9.19 -26.81
CA PRO A 524 12.97 -10.12 -25.93
C PRO A 524 13.92 -10.73 -24.89
N TYR A 525 13.43 -10.94 -23.68
CA TYR A 525 14.09 -11.69 -22.62
C TYR A 525 13.11 -12.64 -21.92
N ILE A 526 13.66 -13.54 -21.10
CA ILE A 526 12.87 -14.48 -20.30
C ILE A 526 12.96 -14.03 -18.84
N THR A 527 11.81 -13.86 -18.17
CA THR A 527 11.73 -13.46 -16.76
C THR A 527 12.16 -14.59 -15.83
N ILE A 528 12.36 -14.30 -14.53
CA ILE A 528 12.63 -15.34 -13.51
C ILE A 528 11.48 -16.37 -13.47
N SER A 529 10.23 -15.90 -13.61
CA SER A 529 9.01 -16.71 -13.71
C SER A 529 8.88 -17.52 -15.01
N LYS A 530 9.86 -17.42 -15.93
CA LYS A 530 9.90 -18.07 -17.27
C LYS A 530 8.84 -17.56 -18.25
N ASP A 531 8.45 -16.30 -18.12
CA ASP A 531 7.57 -15.59 -19.05
C ASP A 531 8.39 -14.89 -20.14
N LEU A 532 7.75 -14.59 -21.28
CA LEU A 532 8.33 -13.73 -22.32
C LEU A 532 8.00 -12.27 -21.99
N ALA A 533 9.03 -11.44 -21.93
CA ALA A 533 8.90 -10.00 -21.80
C ALA A 533 9.87 -9.31 -22.78
N PHE A 534 9.65 -8.03 -23.04
CA PHE A 534 10.52 -7.20 -23.86
C PHE A 534 11.14 -6.09 -23.01
N THR A 535 12.23 -5.52 -23.50
CA THR A 535 12.85 -4.36 -22.85
C THR A 535 13.38 -3.38 -23.88
N VAL A 536 13.24 -2.10 -23.55
CA VAL A 536 13.88 -0.98 -24.23
C VAL A 536 14.87 -0.36 -23.26
N ARG A 537 16.12 -0.15 -23.71
CA ARG A 537 17.15 0.55 -22.95
C ARG A 537 18.22 1.09 -23.88
N ASP A 538 19.06 1.96 -23.36
CA ASP A 538 20.26 2.40 -24.05
C ASP A 538 21.28 1.26 -24.14
N LYS A 539 22.07 1.30 -25.21
CA LYS A 539 23.10 0.32 -25.48
C LYS A 539 24.41 0.74 -24.82
N GLU A 540 24.86 -0.04 -23.84
CA GLU A 540 26.14 0.14 -23.17
C GLU A 540 27.33 0.11 -24.15
N TYR A 541 28.34 0.95 -23.93
CA TYR A 541 29.53 1.04 -24.80
C TYR A 541 30.28 -0.30 -24.93
N PHE A 542 30.22 -1.15 -23.90
CA PHE A 542 30.83 -2.48 -23.90
C PHE A 542 30.01 -3.57 -24.61
N GLU A 543 28.80 -3.27 -25.10
CA GLU A 543 27.93 -4.22 -25.83
C GLU A 543 28.33 -4.37 -27.31
N ASN A 544 29.56 -4.84 -27.51
CA ASN A 544 30.14 -5.04 -28.83
C ASN A 544 30.91 -6.37 -28.92
N ARG A 545 31.27 -6.75 -30.16
CA ARG A 545 31.94 -8.03 -30.43
C ARG A 545 33.33 -8.12 -29.79
N TYR A 546 34.02 -7.00 -29.58
CA TYR A 546 35.38 -6.95 -29.05
C TYR A 546 35.42 -7.36 -27.56
N TYR A 547 34.54 -6.82 -26.71
CA TYR A 547 34.45 -7.27 -25.31
C TYR A 547 33.93 -8.70 -25.19
N LEU A 548 32.99 -9.13 -26.04
CA LEU A 548 32.54 -10.53 -26.08
C LEU A 548 33.67 -11.51 -26.49
N LEU A 549 34.61 -11.09 -27.33
CA LEU A 549 35.81 -11.86 -27.66
C LEU A 549 36.81 -11.88 -26.51
N LYS A 550 37.04 -10.75 -25.83
CA LYS A 550 37.85 -10.71 -24.59
C LYS A 550 37.31 -11.66 -23.53
N GLU A 551 36.00 -11.66 -23.30
CA GLU A 551 35.34 -12.54 -22.33
C GLU A 551 35.57 -14.03 -22.67
N LYS A 552 35.37 -14.41 -23.93
CA LYS A 552 35.63 -15.79 -24.40
C LYS A 552 37.10 -16.19 -24.26
N PHE A 553 38.02 -15.28 -24.55
CA PHE A 553 39.45 -15.51 -24.42
C PHE A 553 39.85 -15.64 -22.94
N ALA A 554 39.38 -14.76 -22.06
CA ALA A 554 39.58 -14.85 -20.62
C ALA A 554 39.04 -16.15 -20.03
N PHE A 555 37.84 -16.58 -20.45
CA PHE A 555 37.26 -17.87 -20.06
C PHE A 555 38.17 -19.03 -20.48
N LEU A 556 38.73 -18.99 -21.70
CA LEU A 556 39.71 -20.00 -22.15
C LEU A 556 41.01 -19.96 -21.33
N VAL A 557 41.56 -18.78 -21.04
CA VAL A 557 42.77 -18.60 -20.22
C VAL A 557 42.57 -19.16 -18.81
N VAL A 558 41.50 -18.77 -18.11
CA VAL A 558 41.19 -19.29 -16.77
C VAL A 558 40.96 -20.81 -16.81
N ASN A 559 40.40 -21.34 -17.90
CA ASN A 559 40.19 -22.78 -18.06
C ASN A 559 41.45 -23.58 -18.38
N LEU A 560 42.49 -22.97 -18.97
CA LEU A 560 43.82 -23.57 -19.13
C LEU A 560 44.59 -23.52 -17.81
N PHE A 561 44.63 -22.36 -17.15
CA PHE A 561 45.41 -22.12 -15.94
C PHE A 561 44.63 -22.36 -14.63
N ARG A 562 43.60 -23.23 -14.65
CA ARG A 562 42.70 -23.48 -13.49
C ARG A 562 43.45 -23.75 -12.18
N LYS A 563 44.51 -24.57 -12.22
CA LYS A 563 45.31 -24.91 -11.02
C LYS A 563 46.01 -23.68 -10.43
N HIS A 564 46.49 -22.77 -11.27
CA HIS A 564 47.19 -21.56 -10.82
C HIS A 564 46.22 -20.60 -10.10
N PHE A 565 45.02 -20.40 -10.66
CA PHE A 565 44.03 -19.51 -10.06
C PHE A 565 43.37 -20.10 -8.81
N ALA A 566 43.09 -21.41 -8.79
CA ALA A 566 42.39 -22.06 -7.67
C ALA A 566 43.17 -22.04 -6.34
N ASN A 567 44.49 -21.84 -6.38
CA ASN A 567 45.34 -21.79 -5.18
C ASN A 567 45.47 -20.37 -4.59
N LYS A 568 44.88 -19.33 -5.22
CA LYS A 568 45.11 -17.93 -4.85
C LYS A 568 44.07 -17.33 -3.91
N GLU A 569 42.88 -17.93 -3.77
CA GLU A 569 41.76 -17.34 -3.03
C GLU A 569 41.47 -15.90 -3.49
N ILE A 570 40.96 -15.74 -4.71
CA ILE A 570 40.79 -14.39 -5.29
C ILE A 570 39.48 -13.78 -4.79
N TRP A 571 39.60 -12.67 -4.05
CA TRP A 571 38.48 -11.83 -3.64
C TRP A 571 38.38 -10.62 -4.57
N ILE A 572 37.15 -10.21 -4.92
CA ILE A 572 36.91 -9.02 -5.73
C ILE A 572 35.97 -8.05 -5.02
N GLY A 573 36.46 -6.83 -4.78
CA GLY A 573 35.70 -5.68 -4.31
C GLY A 573 35.16 -4.88 -5.48
N PHE A 574 33.93 -4.38 -5.38
CA PHE A 574 33.34 -3.43 -6.33
C PHE A 574 32.14 -2.70 -5.70
N GLU A 575 31.73 -1.61 -6.33
CA GLU A 575 30.54 -0.83 -5.94
C GLU A 575 29.65 -0.55 -7.16
N LYS A 576 28.65 0.33 -6.98
CA LYS A 576 27.63 0.71 -7.96
C LYS A 576 28.24 1.01 -9.35
N LEU A 577 27.81 0.25 -10.35
CA LEU A 577 28.30 0.28 -11.75
C LEU A 577 29.85 0.20 -11.93
N ALA A 578 30.60 -0.22 -10.91
CA ALA A 578 32.05 -0.05 -10.80
C ALA A 578 32.52 1.41 -11.03
N MET A 579 31.68 2.39 -10.68
CA MET A 579 32.00 3.81 -10.73
C MET A 579 32.48 4.36 -9.38
N SER A 580 32.04 3.77 -8.27
CA SER A 580 32.34 4.28 -6.92
C SER A 580 33.53 3.59 -6.24
N ALA A 581 34.17 4.33 -5.33
CA ALA A 581 35.14 3.90 -4.34
C ALA A 581 35.04 4.81 -3.10
N HIS A 582 33.86 4.83 -2.47
CA HIS A 582 33.56 5.59 -1.24
C HIS A 582 32.56 4.89 -0.31
N GLU A 583 32.13 3.67 -0.62
CA GLU A 583 31.16 2.94 0.21
C GLU A 583 31.83 1.89 1.09
N SER A 584 31.02 1.13 1.84
CA SER A 584 31.50 -0.02 2.63
C SER A 584 32.33 -1.03 1.82
N GLY A 585 32.16 -1.08 0.48
CA GLY A 585 32.98 -1.91 -0.40
C GLY A 585 34.44 -1.45 -0.49
N TYR A 586 34.65 -0.15 -0.59
CA TYR A 586 35.94 0.52 -0.62
C TYR A 586 36.59 0.56 0.75
N TYR A 587 35.89 1.00 1.80
CA TYR A 587 36.49 1.11 3.14
C TYR A 587 36.92 -0.25 3.70
N PHE A 588 36.14 -1.31 3.47
CA PHE A 588 36.56 -2.67 3.80
C PHE A 588 37.81 -3.12 3.01
N PHE A 589 37.88 -2.78 1.71
CA PHE A 589 39.05 -3.06 0.87
C PHE A 589 40.30 -2.29 1.33
N ASP A 590 40.16 -1.00 1.68
CA ASP A 590 41.21 -0.16 2.23
C ASP A 590 41.73 -0.72 3.57
N TYR A 591 40.84 -1.10 4.49
CA TYR A 591 41.19 -1.77 5.74
C TYR A 591 42.01 -3.06 5.50
N VAL A 592 41.53 -3.97 4.63
CA VAL A 592 42.20 -5.25 4.34
C VAL A 592 43.57 -5.02 3.66
N TYR A 593 43.67 -4.01 2.78
CA TYR A 593 44.91 -3.64 2.10
C TYR A 593 45.95 -3.07 3.09
N LYS A 594 45.58 -2.02 3.85
CA LYS A 594 46.47 -1.36 4.83
C LYS A 594 46.96 -2.34 5.88
N ASN A 595 46.08 -3.21 6.38
CA ASN A 595 46.40 -4.20 7.42
C ASN A 595 46.95 -5.52 6.87
N ARG A 596 47.18 -5.64 5.55
CA ARG A 596 47.71 -6.84 4.87
C ARG A 596 46.97 -8.14 5.24
N LYS A 597 45.65 -8.07 5.43
CA LYS A 597 44.84 -9.21 5.92
C LYS A 597 44.57 -10.25 4.83
N HIS A 598 44.61 -9.88 3.55
CA HIS A 598 44.45 -10.81 2.42
C HIS A 598 45.16 -10.34 1.14
N ASP A 599 46.16 -11.09 0.68
CA ASP A 599 47.02 -10.71 -0.45
C ASP A 599 46.30 -10.65 -1.82
N ASN A 600 45.26 -11.46 -2.01
CA ASN A 600 44.58 -11.63 -3.30
C ASN A 600 43.20 -10.95 -3.33
N PHE A 601 43.04 -9.85 -2.58
CA PHE A 601 41.91 -8.93 -2.71
C PHE A 601 42.22 -7.87 -3.78
N TYR A 602 41.31 -7.70 -4.74
CA TYR A 602 41.44 -6.73 -5.81
C TYR A 602 40.17 -5.89 -5.95
N TYR A 603 40.31 -4.60 -6.21
CA TYR A 603 39.18 -3.69 -6.38
C TYR A 603 38.91 -3.40 -7.86
N VAL A 604 37.65 -3.50 -8.28
CA VAL A 604 37.21 -3.22 -9.65
C VAL A 604 36.60 -1.84 -9.74
N ILE A 605 37.21 -1.00 -10.58
CA ILE A 605 36.72 0.35 -10.88
C ILE A 605 36.86 0.66 -12.38
N ARG A 606 36.06 1.60 -12.86
CA ARG A 606 36.12 2.16 -14.20
C ARG A 606 37.26 3.17 -14.35
N LYS A 607 37.76 3.32 -15.58
CA LYS A 607 38.84 4.28 -15.91
C LYS A 607 38.36 5.72 -15.96
N ASP A 608 37.07 5.89 -16.23
CA ASP A 608 36.32 7.13 -16.34
C ASP A 608 35.57 7.47 -15.03
N SER A 609 35.91 6.81 -13.92
CA SER A 609 35.43 7.19 -12.59
C SER A 609 36.20 8.41 -12.07
N PRO A 610 35.52 9.43 -11.52
CA PRO A 610 36.20 10.53 -10.80
C PRO A 610 36.88 10.02 -9.51
N GLU A 611 36.31 9.01 -8.86
CA GLU A 611 36.80 8.41 -7.60
C GLU A 611 37.96 7.42 -7.79
N LEU A 612 38.48 7.27 -9.02
CA LEU A 612 39.73 6.54 -9.26
C LEU A 612 40.92 7.15 -8.46
N VAL A 613 40.82 8.41 -8.06
CA VAL A 613 41.77 9.08 -7.17
C VAL A 613 41.93 8.36 -5.81
N ASN A 614 40.84 7.83 -5.22
CA ASN A 614 40.82 7.13 -3.93
C ASN A 614 41.60 5.80 -3.94
N LEU A 615 41.97 5.32 -5.13
CA LEU A 615 42.70 4.07 -5.35
C LEU A 615 44.12 4.28 -5.93
N MET A 616 44.58 5.53 -6.02
CA MET A 616 45.86 5.86 -6.66
C MET A 616 47.10 5.36 -5.89
N ASP A 617 46.97 5.12 -4.59
CA ASP A 617 47.95 4.50 -3.69
C ASP A 617 47.91 2.95 -3.73
N LYS A 618 46.86 2.36 -4.31
CA LYS A 618 46.57 0.91 -4.31
C LYS A 618 46.64 0.27 -5.71
N LYS A 619 47.37 0.90 -6.64
CA LYS A 619 47.39 0.58 -8.09
C LYS A 619 47.73 -0.88 -8.43
N ASP A 620 48.45 -1.61 -7.57
CA ASP A 620 48.78 -3.02 -7.78
C ASP A 620 47.54 -3.94 -7.66
N LYS A 621 46.62 -3.59 -6.75
CA LYS A 621 45.34 -4.31 -6.51
C LYS A 621 44.17 -3.79 -7.36
N VAL A 622 44.31 -2.66 -8.05
CA VAL A 622 43.27 -2.15 -8.94
C VAL A 622 43.10 -3.02 -10.20
N ILE A 623 41.84 -3.20 -10.61
CA ILE A 623 41.44 -3.91 -11.82
C ILE A 623 40.45 -3.05 -12.61
N TYR A 624 40.89 -2.53 -13.76
CA TYR A 624 40.02 -1.73 -14.61
C TYR A 624 38.89 -2.56 -15.22
N PHE A 625 37.65 -2.12 -15.00
CA PHE A 625 36.43 -2.68 -15.58
C PHE A 625 36.55 -2.90 -17.10
N MET A 626 36.00 -4.01 -17.60
CA MET A 626 36.07 -4.44 -19.02
C MET A 626 37.48 -4.68 -19.61
N SER A 627 38.56 -4.59 -18.82
CA SER A 627 39.90 -5.03 -19.22
C SER A 627 40.00 -6.56 -19.36
N LEU A 628 41.06 -7.06 -20.00
CA LEU A 628 41.30 -8.51 -20.03
C LEU A 628 41.63 -9.06 -18.63
N LYS A 629 42.38 -8.30 -17.80
CA LYS A 629 42.63 -8.62 -16.39
C LYS A 629 41.30 -8.78 -15.64
N TYR A 630 40.38 -7.83 -15.83
CA TYR A 630 39.03 -7.89 -15.26
C TYR A 630 38.30 -9.20 -15.59
N PHE A 631 38.17 -9.58 -16.87
CA PHE A 631 37.46 -10.82 -17.20
C PHE A 631 38.14 -12.07 -16.60
N ILE A 632 39.47 -12.15 -16.64
CA ILE A 632 40.23 -13.27 -16.06
C ILE A 632 39.97 -13.36 -14.54
N TYR A 633 40.13 -12.25 -13.82
CA TYR A 633 39.97 -12.22 -12.37
C TYR A 633 38.51 -12.45 -11.96
N MET A 634 37.53 -11.89 -12.67
CA MET A 634 36.11 -12.16 -12.40
C MET A 634 35.73 -13.63 -12.63
N PHE A 635 36.26 -14.32 -13.65
CA PHE A 635 36.08 -15.77 -13.81
C PHE A 635 36.80 -16.56 -12.71
N ALA A 636 38.02 -16.16 -12.36
CA ALA A 636 38.85 -16.83 -11.36
C ALA A 636 38.27 -16.71 -9.94
N ALA A 637 37.73 -15.53 -9.57
CA ALA A 637 37.29 -15.14 -8.23
C ALA A 637 36.51 -16.23 -7.48
N ASP A 638 36.90 -16.43 -6.23
CA ASP A 638 36.25 -17.35 -5.31
C ASP A 638 35.15 -16.62 -4.52
N LEU A 639 35.39 -15.34 -4.16
CA LEU A 639 34.46 -14.50 -3.41
C LEU A 639 34.28 -13.12 -4.07
N LEU A 640 33.05 -12.64 -4.07
CA LEU A 640 32.70 -11.26 -4.37
C LEU A 640 32.33 -10.54 -3.06
N ILE A 641 32.73 -9.28 -2.92
CA ILE A 641 32.45 -8.47 -1.73
C ILE A 641 32.01 -7.08 -2.21
N SER A 642 30.84 -6.60 -1.78
CA SER A 642 30.29 -5.34 -2.28
C SER A 642 29.18 -4.79 -1.38
N SER A 643 29.05 -3.47 -1.34
CA SER A 643 27.86 -2.75 -0.85
C SER A 643 26.61 -2.97 -1.74
N ASP A 644 26.76 -3.66 -2.88
CA ASP A 644 25.77 -3.68 -3.95
C ASP A 644 25.65 -5.07 -4.61
N THR A 645 24.60 -5.28 -5.41
CA THR A 645 24.34 -6.60 -6.01
C THR A 645 25.36 -6.97 -7.10
N LYS A 646 25.51 -8.28 -7.37
CA LYS A 646 26.33 -8.84 -8.48
C LYS A 646 26.10 -8.16 -9.84
N ARG A 647 24.93 -7.49 -10.04
CA ARG A 647 24.54 -6.74 -11.25
C ARG A 647 25.38 -5.47 -11.50
N ASN A 648 26.08 -4.96 -10.50
CA ASN A 648 26.93 -3.76 -10.60
C ASN A 648 28.36 -4.08 -11.05
N SER A 649 28.88 -5.26 -10.68
CA SER A 649 30.18 -5.75 -11.15
C SER A 649 30.24 -6.00 -12.67
N TYR A 650 29.09 -6.28 -13.29
CA TYR A 650 28.89 -6.57 -14.70
C TYR A 650 27.40 -6.44 -15.01
N SER A 651 27.02 -5.87 -16.17
CA SER A 651 25.60 -5.72 -16.54
C SER A 651 24.91 -7.08 -16.75
N LEU A 652 24.42 -7.66 -15.66
CA LEU A 652 23.68 -8.92 -15.64
C LEU A 652 22.32 -8.83 -16.36
N LYS A 653 21.92 -7.64 -16.88
CA LYS A 653 20.89 -7.54 -17.92
C LYS A 653 21.26 -8.37 -19.17
N GLN A 654 22.56 -8.66 -19.34
CA GLN A 654 23.10 -9.71 -20.22
C GLN A 654 23.35 -11.05 -19.48
N LYS A 655 22.34 -11.66 -18.80
CA LYS A 655 22.43 -13.00 -18.14
C LYS A 655 22.94 -14.16 -19.03
N LYS A 656 23.23 -13.90 -20.30
CA LYS A 656 23.50 -14.86 -21.37
C LYS A 656 24.94 -14.84 -21.87
N SER A 657 25.76 -13.88 -21.43
CA SER A 657 27.21 -13.96 -21.60
C SER A 657 27.76 -15.12 -20.75
N ILE A 658 28.98 -15.57 -21.03
CA ILE A 658 29.64 -16.64 -20.26
C ILE A 658 29.92 -16.13 -18.85
N LEU A 659 30.40 -14.88 -18.73
CA LEU A 659 30.63 -14.27 -17.42
C LEU A 659 29.33 -14.06 -16.63
N GLY A 660 28.26 -13.58 -17.26
CA GLY A 660 26.98 -13.38 -16.59
C GLY A 660 26.36 -14.67 -16.03
N LYS A 661 26.64 -15.82 -16.66
CA LYS A 661 26.26 -17.14 -16.14
C LYS A 661 27.13 -17.57 -14.96
N GLU A 662 28.45 -17.52 -15.10
CA GLU A 662 29.38 -17.85 -14.01
C GLU A 662 29.21 -16.93 -12.79
N LEU A 663 28.81 -15.66 -12.98
CA LEU A 663 28.47 -14.73 -11.90
C LEU A 663 27.20 -15.09 -11.13
N THR A 664 26.28 -15.85 -11.74
CA THR A 664 25.07 -16.30 -11.03
C THR A 664 25.42 -17.33 -9.94
N ASP A 665 26.45 -18.14 -10.17
CA ASP A 665 26.90 -19.20 -9.24
C ASP A 665 28.00 -18.74 -8.26
N LYS A 666 28.51 -17.50 -8.39
CA LYS A 666 29.54 -16.94 -7.48
C LYS A 666 28.94 -16.46 -6.18
N GLN A 667 29.67 -16.64 -5.08
CA GLN A 667 29.26 -16.21 -3.75
C GLN A 667 29.49 -14.70 -3.59
N LEU A 668 28.56 -14.00 -2.94
CA LEU A 668 28.66 -12.56 -2.62
C LEU A 668 28.43 -12.33 -1.13
N VAL A 669 29.37 -11.63 -0.50
CA VAL A 669 29.17 -10.95 0.79
C VAL A 669 28.59 -9.57 0.51
N TYR A 670 27.42 -9.30 1.09
CA TYR A 670 26.75 -8.01 0.97
C TYR A 670 27.09 -7.13 2.17
N LEU A 671 27.82 -6.03 1.93
CA LEU A 671 28.26 -5.07 2.94
C LEU A 671 27.28 -3.89 3.15
N GLN A 672 26.12 -3.96 2.48
CA GLN A 672 25.10 -2.91 2.37
C GLN A 672 25.55 -1.59 1.72
N HIS A 673 24.59 -0.89 1.11
CA HIS A 673 24.72 0.49 0.60
C HIS A 673 24.25 1.52 1.66
N GLY A 674 23.75 1.02 2.80
CA GLY A 674 23.17 1.78 3.89
C GLY A 674 22.13 0.92 4.61
N VAL A 675 21.79 1.34 5.83
CA VAL A 675 20.83 0.66 6.72
C VAL A 675 19.49 0.46 6.01
N ASN A 676 18.93 -0.74 6.10
CA ASN A 676 17.61 -1.06 5.55
C ASN A 676 16.56 -0.94 6.65
N GLY A 677 15.39 -0.39 6.32
CA GLY A 677 14.33 -0.14 7.29
C GLY A 677 13.28 0.81 6.73
N LEU A 678 13.70 2.04 6.41
CA LEU A 678 12.88 3.09 5.79
C LEU A 678 12.24 2.71 4.44
N LYS A 679 12.72 1.63 3.81
CA LYS A 679 12.24 1.15 2.51
C LYS A 679 12.23 -0.38 2.44
N ALA A 680 11.11 -0.94 1.99
CA ALA A 680 11.03 -2.35 1.67
C ALA A 680 11.77 -2.69 0.36
N VAL A 681 12.58 -3.76 0.37
CA VAL A 681 13.42 -4.19 -0.76
C VAL A 681 13.20 -5.67 -1.16
N PRO A 682 12.03 -6.06 -1.71
CA PRO A 682 11.71 -7.45 -2.11
C PRO A 682 12.58 -8.06 -3.24
N ASP A 683 13.54 -7.32 -3.79
CA ASP A 683 14.55 -7.84 -4.73
C ASP A 683 15.76 -8.48 -3.99
N PHE A 684 15.88 -8.29 -2.67
CA PHE A 684 16.94 -8.83 -1.81
C PHE A 684 16.58 -10.13 -1.06
N TYR A 685 15.30 -10.54 -1.12
CA TYR A 685 14.78 -11.72 -0.41
C TYR A 685 15.52 -13.01 -0.79
N LYS A 686 15.62 -13.95 0.16
CA LYS A 686 16.41 -15.17 0.03
C LYS A 686 16.03 -16.01 -1.18
N ASP A 687 14.74 -16.03 -1.54
CA ASP A 687 14.20 -16.75 -2.70
C ASP A 687 14.80 -16.29 -4.05
N ARG A 688 15.37 -15.08 -4.09
CA ARG A 688 16.06 -14.52 -5.26
C ARG A 688 17.51 -15.00 -5.38
N GLY A 689 18.12 -15.51 -4.30
CA GLY A 689 19.50 -16.01 -4.27
C GLY A 689 20.56 -14.95 -4.61
N VAL A 690 20.38 -13.71 -4.12
CA VAL A 690 21.29 -12.59 -4.45
C VAL A 690 22.56 -12.63 -3.61
N PHE A 691 22.40 -12.83 -2.29
CA PHE A 691 23.47 -12.77 -1.31
C PHE A 691 23.72 -14.14 -0.68
N ASP A 692 24.96 -14.38 -0.29
CA ASP A 692 25.43 -15.65 0.29
C ASP A 692 25.94 -15.46 1.73
N LEU A 693 26.29 -14.23 2.11
CA LEU A 693 26.43 -13.72 3.48
C LEU A 693 25.95 -12.26 3.48
N VAL A 694 25.15 -11.86 4.46
CA VAL A 694 24.69 -10.48 4.63
C VAL A 694 25.34 -9.90 5.89
N ILE A 695 25.94 -8.72 5.75
CA ILE A 695 26.32 -7.90 6.90
C ILE A 695 25.11 -7.08 7.32
N ALA A 696 24.85 -7.01 8.63
CA ALA A 696 23.85 -6.13 9.23
C ALA A 696 24.55 -5.05 10.09
N PRO A 697 24.05 -3.80 10.10
CA PRO A 697 24.59 -2.75 10.95
C PRO A 697 24.35 -3.02 12.44
N SER A 698 23.21 -3.62 12.79
CA SER A 698 22.79 -3.90 14.16
C SER A 698 21.96 -5.17 14.28
N GLU A 699 21.78 -5.67 15.51
CA GLU A 699 20.89 -6.80 15.80
C GLU A 699 19.42 -6.48 15.43
N TYR A 700 18.98 -5.22 15.54
CA TYR A 700 17.66 -4.79 15.06
C TYR A 700 17.49 -5.08 13.55
N GLU A 701 18.42 -4.62 12.71
CA GLU A 701 18.32 -4.89 11.28
C GLU A 701 18.55 -6.38 10.96
N LYS A 702 19.41 -7.08 11.70
CA LYS A 702 19.58 -8.53 11.54
C LYS A 702 18.26 -9.28 11.75
N ASN A 703 17.51 -8.95 12.81
CA ASN A 703 16.19 -9.53 13.07
C ASN A 703 15.20 -9.21 11.93
N MET A 704 15.19 -7.96 11.44
CA MET A 704 14.39 -7.56 10.28
C MET A 704 14.76 -8.36 9.02
N ILE A 705 16.05 -8.60 8.75
CA ILE A 705 16.51 -9.38 7.59
C ILE A 705 16.12 -10.85 7.73
N THR A 706 16.25 -11.45 8.91
CA THR A 706 15.87 -12.86 9.12
C THR A 706 14.35 -13.05 8.97
N GLU A 707 13.55 -12.17 9.55
CA GLU A 707 12.09 -12.21 9.47
C GLU A 707 11.55 -11.90 8.07
N TYR A 708 11.88 -10.74 7.50
CA TYR A 708 11.25 -10.27 6.26
C TYR A 708 11.93 -10.80 4.98
N TRP A 709 13.25 -10.97 4.97
CA TRP A 709 13.97 -11.44 3.78
C TRP A 709 14.16 -12.97 3.78
N GLY A 710 14.01 -13.64 4.94
CA GLY A 710 14.07 -15.10 5.07
C GLY A 710 15.47 -15.70 4.99
N TYR A 711 16.50 -14.97 5.43
CA TYR A 711 17.84 -15.51 5.66
C TYR A 711 17.90 -16.16 7.06
N SER A 712 18.79 -17.14 7.26
CA SER A 712 19.03 -17.68 8.62
C SER A 712 20.01 -16.79 9.41
N GLU A 713 20.00 -16.90 10.74
CA GLU A 713 20.93 -16.18 11.61
C GLU A 713 22.41 -16.44 11.28
N GLU A 714 22.76 -17.63 10.79
CA GLU A 714 24.12 -17.95 10.32
C GLU A 714 24.52 -17.18 9.04
N GLU A 715 23.54 -16.74 8.26
CA GLU A 715 23.76 -16.03 6.98
C GLU A 715 23.69 -14.50 7.12
N VAL A 716 23.40 -13.98 8.32
CA VAL A 716 23.31 -12.55 8.63
C VAL A 716 24.15 -12.23 9.86
N VAL A 717 25.25 -11.50 9.69
CA VAL A 717 26.19 -11.21 10.78
C VAL A 717 26.21 -9.71 11.09
N THR A 718 25.99 -9.37 12.35
CA THR A 718 26.01 -8.00 12.84
C THR A 718 27.43 -7.49 12.98
N THR A 719 27.79 -6.45 12.24
CA THR A 719 29.15 -5.88 12.28
C THR A 719 29.20 -4.36 12.09
N GLY A 720 28.08 -3.64 12.10
CA GLY A 720 28.09 -2.25 11.61
C GLY A 720 28.49 -2.17 10.11
N LEU A 721 28.58 -0.95 9.59
CA LEU A 721 29.02 -0.72 8.21
C LEU A 721 30.49 -0.31 8.16
N ALA A 722 31.27 -0.84 7.20
CA ALA A 722 32.69 -0.50 7.05
C ALA A 722 32.92 1.02 6.82
N ARG A 723 31.97 1.72 6.18
CA ARG A 723 32.05 3.17 5.96
C ARG A 723 31.98 3.99 7.26
N TRP A 724 31.45 3.43 8.33
CA TRP A 724 31.35 4.12 9.62
C TRP A 724 32.69 4.23 10.36
N ASP A 725 33.68 3.39 10.02
CA ASP A 725 35.02 3.42 10.65
C ASP A 725 35.80 4.74 10.43
N VAL A 726 35.35 5.58 9.49
CA VAL A 726 35.97 6.85 9.11
C VAL A 726 35.07 8.06 9.31
N LEU A 727 33.87 7.89 9.87
CA LEU A 727 32.97 9.01 10.13
C LEU A 727 33.40 9.76 11.39
N GLU A 728 33.58 11.06 11.26
CA GLU A 728 33.94 11.99 12.33
C GLU A 728 33.19 13.33 12.16
N ASP A 729 32.93 14.04 13.26
CA ASP A 729 32.34 15.37 13.16
C ASP A 729 33.38 16.41 12.70
N ARG A 730 33.16 16.94 11.50
CA ARG A 730 34.01 17.93 10.84
C ARG A 730 33.30 19.29 10.67
N THR A 731 32.23 19.53 11.42
CA THR A 731 31.48 20.81 11.40
C THR A 731 32.33 22.04 11.73
N ASN A 732 33.43 21.87 12.46
CA ASN A 732 34.36 22.95 12.81
C ASN A 732 35.41 23.26 11.72
N GLU A 733 35.42 22.53 10.59
CA GLU A 733 36.31 22.83 9.45
C GLU A 733 35.81 23.96 8.55
N ILE A 734 34.55 24.37 8.71
CA ILE A 734 33.87 25.39 7.89
C ILE A 734 33.45 26.57 8.77
N ASP A 735 33.41 27.77 8.19
CA ASP A 735 33.14 29.04 8.86
C ASP A 735 31.63 29.42 8.90
N TYR A 736 30.78 28.52 8.41
CA TYR A 736 29.31 28.60 8.43
C TYR A 736 28.71 27.29 8.95
N LYS A 737 27.47 27.32 9.42
CA LYS A 737 26.74 26.10 9.79
C LYS A 737 26.10 25.49 8.53
N GLN A 738 26.23 24.17 8.35
CA GLN A 738 25.77 23.51 7.13
C GLN A 738 24.63 22.55 7.41
N ILE A 739 23.56 22.63 6.62
CA ILE A 739 22.43 21.70 6.63
C ILE A 739 22.45 20.91 5.32
N PHE A 740 22.51 19.58 5.40
CA PHE A 740 22.49 18.74 4.21
C PHE A 740 21.06 18.33 3.89
N VAL A 741 20.59 18.58 2.66
CA VAL A 741 19.23 18.27 2.23
C VAL A 741 19.29 17.30 1.06
N MET A 742 18.94 16.03 1.28
CA MET A 742 19.07 14.97 0.28
C MET A 742 17.78 14.15 0.15
N PRO A 743 16.87 14.56 -0.74
CA PRO A 743 15.61 13.85 -0.98
C PRO A 743 15.78 12.63 -1.89
N THR A 744 14.94 11.61 -1.71
CA THR A 744 14.97 10.40 -2.54
C THR A 744 14.14 10.52 -3.81
N TRP A 745 14.44 9.67 -4.78
CA TRP A 745 13.66 9.51 -6.00
C TRP A 745 12.48 8.53 -5.80
N ARG A 746 11.29 8.89 -6.29
CA ARG A 746 10.09 8.03 -6.22
C ARG A 746 9.89 7.18 -7.48
N THR A 747 9.59 5.89 -7.36
CA THR A 747 9.48 5.02 -8.55
C THR A 747 8.34 5.36 -9.52
N TRP A 748 7.30 6.08 -9.08
CA TRP A 748 6.24 6.56 -9.96
C TRP A 748 6.68 7.66 -10.94
N MET A 749 7.78 8.36 -10.64
CA MET A 749 8.36 9.40 -11.51
C MET A 749 9.20 8.81 -12.67
N ASP A 750 9.43 7.48 -12.71
CA ASP A 750 10.27 6.82 -13.74
C ASP A 750 9.69 6.95 -15.15
N GLY A 751 10.22 7.92 -15.92
CA GLY A 751 9.88 8.16 -17.32
C GLY A 751 8.90 9.31 -17.58
N MET A 752 8.63 10.11 -16.55
CA MET A 752 7.87 11.37 -16.57
C MET A 752 8.50 12.41 -17.53
N SER A 753 7.70 13.35 -18.04
CA SER A 753 8.20 14.52 -18.79
C SER A 753 8.66 15.64 -17.85
N LYS A 754 9.30 16.69 -18.38
CA LYS A 754 9.68 17.86 -17.54
C LYS A 754 8.44 18.63 -17.07
N GLU A 755 7.43 18.70 -17.92
CA GLU A 755 6.15 19.37 -17.67
C GLU A 755 5.33 18.59 -16.62
N GLU A 756 5.24 17.26 -16.75
CA GLU A 756 4.61 16.39 -15.74
C GLU A 756 5.34 16.45 -14.38
N PHE A 757 6.67 16.63 -14.39
CA PHE A 757 7.47 16.76 -13.17
C PHE A 757 7.19 18.06 -12.42
N LEU A 758 7.07 19.20 -13.12
CA LEU A 758 6.71 20.49 -12.51
C LEU A 758 5.32 20.46 -11.85
N GLU A 759 4.39 19.66 -12.38
CA GLU A 759 3.07 19.48 -11.78
C GLU A 759 3.04 18.49 -10.62
N SER A 760 4.13 17.74 -10.38
CA SER A 760 4.17 16.75 -9.31
C SER A 760 4.25 17.37 -7.92
N ASP A 761 3.60 16.73 -6.95
CA ASP A 761 3.65 17.11 -5.52
C ASP A 761 5.11 17.25 -5.05
N TYR A 762 5.97 16.32 -5.45
CA TYR A 762 7.39 16.34 -5.16
C TYR A 762 8.07 17.66 -5.56
N TYR A 763 7.82 18.15 -6.78
CA TYR A 763 8.42 19.43 -7.20
C TYR A 763 7.85 20.59 -6.37
N LYS A 764 6.51 20.63 -6.19
CA LYS A 764 5.82 21.69 -5.46
C LYS A 764 6.32 21.81 -4.01
N TYR A 765 6.26 20.75 -3.23
CA TYR A 765 6.70 20.75 -1.82
C TYR A 765 8.19 21.09 -1.62
N TYR A 766 9.10 20.67 -2.52
CA TYR A 766 10.51 21.07 -2.45
C TYR A 766 10.76 22.50 -2.96
N ASN A 767 10.02 22.94 -3.99
CA ASN A 767 10.12 24.31 -4.49
C ASN A 767 9.63 25.32 -3.44
N ASP A 768 8.51 25.04 -2.79
CA ASP A 768 7.93 25.91 -1.75
C ASP A 768 8.89 26.04 -0.56
N PHE A 769 9.51 24.93 -0.13
CA PHE A 769 10.60 24.95 0.85
C PHE A 769 11.79 25.81 0.40
N LEU A 770 12.36 25.52 -0.77
CA LEU A 770 13.57 26.19 -1.26
C LEU A 770 13.36 27.67 -1.60
N SER A 771 12.12 28.09 -1.85
CA SER A 771 11.74 29.49 -2.15
C SER A 771 11.15 30.24 -0.95
N SER A 772 10.99 29.60 0.22
CA SER A 772 10.41 30.22 1.41
C SER A 772 11.22 31.44 1.89
N ASN A 773 10.54 32.59 1.98
CA ASN A 773 11.10 33.82 2.53
C ASN A 773 11.51 33.66 4.02
N ARG A 774 10.78 32.84 4.78
CA ARG A 774 11.10 32.52 6.18
C ARG A 774 12.42 31.76 6.25
N LEU A 775 12.58 30.71 5.43
CA LEU A 775 13.82 29.97 5.31
C LEU A 775 15.00 30.88 4.96
N HIS A 776 14.88 31.72 3.92
CA HIS A 776 15.99 32.57 3.48
C HIS A 776 16.44 33.57 4.55
N LYS A 777 15.49 34.08 5.35
CA LYS A 777 15.80 34.92 6.52
C LYS A 777 16.54 34.12 7.59
N VAL A 778 16.03 32.94 7.97
CA VAL A 778 16.65 32.06 8.97
C VAL A 778 18.08 31.68 8.59
N LEU A 779 18.32 31.32 7.33
CA LEU A 779 19.66 30.98 6.83
C LEU A 779 20.62 32.17 6.95
N LYS A 780 20.18 33.36 6.51
CA LYS A 780 20.97 34.59 6.56
C LYS A 780 21.30 35.03 7.97
N ASP A 781 20.29 35.12 8.84
CA ASP A 781 20.42 35.69 10.18
C ASP A 781 21.30 34.83 11.11
N ASN A 782 21.48 33.54 10.78
CA ASN A 782 22.28 32.57 11.57
C ASN A 782 23.58 32.11 10.88
N ASN A 783 23.95 32.67 9.72
CA ASN A 783 25.09 32.21 8.90
C ASN A 783 25.06 30.70 8.60
N ILE A 784 23.91 30.22 8.09
CA ILE A 784 23.69 28.83 7.70
C ILE A 784 23.65 28.71 6.18
N LYS A 785 24.19 27.62 5.64
CA LYS A 785 23.97 27.21 4.25
C LYS A 785 23.28 25.85 4.14
N ILE A 786 22.42 25.71 3.14
CA ILE A 786 21.89 24.41 2.68
C ILE A 786 22.72 23.88 1.53
N MET A 787 23.10 22.61 1.63
CA MET A 787 23.66 21.83 0.52
C MET A 787 22.55 20.89 0.02
N PHE A 788 21.90 21.24 -1.10
CA PHE A 788 20.78 20.50 -1.70
C PHE A 788 21.29 19.50 -2.73
N PHE A 789 21.21 18.21 -2.42
CA PHE A 789 21.79 17.14 -3.24
C PHE A 789 20.71 16.26 -3.88
N LEU A 790 20.64 16.28 -5.20
CA LEU A 790 19.65 15.52 -5.95
C LEU A 790 20.24 14.18 -6.45
N HIS A 791 19.59 13.06 -6.08
CA HIS A 791 19.95 11.71 -6.49
C HIS A 791 20.11 11.60 -8.04
N PRO A 792 21.05 10.80 -8.59
CA PRO A 792 21.37 10.77 -10.04
C PRO A 792 20.21 10.52 -11.01
N LYS A 793 19.07 9.99 -10.55
CA LYS A 793 17.84 9.90 -11.35
C LYS A 793 17.20 11.26 -11.67
N PHE A 794 17.49 12.28 -10.88
CA PHE A 794 17.06 13.67 -11.11
C PHE A 794 17.91 14.41 -12.15
N LYS A 795 18.92 13.78 -12.78
CA LYS A 795 19.82 14.46 -13.72
C LYS A 795 19.10 15.22 -14.85
N ASP A 796 17.97 14.72 -15.32
CA ASP A 796 17.19 15.38 -16.39
C ASP A 796 16.31 16.55 -15.87
N TYR A 797 16.12 16.66 -14.55
CA TYR A 797 15.24 17.63 -13.87
C TYR A 797 15.98 18.62 -12.96
N ILE A 798 17.28 18.43 -12.69
CA ILE A 798 18.07 19.26 -11.76
C ILE A 798 18.01 20.76 -12.13
N ASP A 799 17.97 21.06 -13.43
CA ASP A 799 17.87 22.42 -13.96
C ASP A 799 16.54 23.13 -13.64
N LEU A 800 15.49 22.38 -13.30
CA LEU A 800 14.14 22.93 -13.04
C LEU A 800 14.03 23.61 -11.67
N PHE A 801 14.89 23.27 -10.71
CA PHE A 801 14.92 23.94 -9.40
C PHE A 801 15.66 25.28 -9.52
N GLU A 802 14.91 26.36 -9.74
CA GLU A 802 15.40 27.75 -9.78
C GLU A 802 15.62 28.31 -8.37
N ILE A 803 16.86 28.22 -7.89
CA ILE A 803 17.24 28.62 -6.52
C ILE A 803 17.94 29.99 -6.57
N ASN A 804 17.23 31.03 -6.14
CA ASN A 804 17.71 32.42 -6.15
C ASN A 804 18.22 32.87 -4.76
N SER A 805 19.11 32.10 -4.14
CA SER A 805 19.67 32.41 -2.80
C SER A 805 21.16 32.06 -2.71
N PRO A 806 22.02 32.95 -2.15
CA PRO A 806 23.45 32.66 -1.94
C PRO A 806 23.70 31.69 -0.75
N TYR A 807 22.66 31.31 -0.02
CA TYR A 807 22.72 30.39 1.12
C TYR A 807 22.28 28.96 0.78
N ILE A 808 21.96 28.67 -0.49
CA ILE A 808 21.49 27.36 -0.93
C ILE A 808 22.29 26.94 -2.16
N GLU A 809 23.12 25.91 -2.03
CA GLU A 809 23.97 25.38 -3.09
C GLU A 809 23.43 24.02 -3.56
N LYS A 810 23.38 23.78 -4.88
CA LYS A 810 22.74 22.61 -5.50
C LYS A 810 23.78 21.71 -6.17
N PHE A 811 23.74 20.40 -5.87
CA PHE A 811 24.70 19.42 -6.35
C PHE A 811 24.05 18.19 -6.99
N GLY A 812 24.72 17.66 -8.02
CA GLY A 812 24.43 16.39 -8.66
C GLY A 812 25.34 15.23 -8.19
N PHE A 813 25.07 14.05 -8.74
CA PHE A 813 25.77 12.82 -8.36
C PHE A 813 27.24 12.78 -8.79
N LEU A 814 28.13 12.46 -7.84
CA LEU A 814 29.59 12.43 -8.00
C LEU A 814 30.23 13.80 -8.28
N GLU A 815 29.50 14.91 -8.02
CA GLU A 815 30.06 16.27 -8.09
C GLU A 815 30.81 16.65 -6.80
N VAL A 816 30.39 16.10 -5.65
CA VAL A 816 31.00 16.29 -4.33
C VAL A 816 31.17 14.94 -3.59
N PRO A 817 32.19 14.78 -2.73
CA PRO A 817 32.30 13.65 -1.81
C PRO A 817 31.15 13.69 -0.78
N LEU A 818 30.30 12.67 -0.80
CA LEU A 818 29.08 12.61 0.01
C LEU A 818 29.39 12.48 1.52
N ASP A 819 30.42 11.71 1.84
CA ASP A 819 30.97 11.54 3.18
C ASP A 819 31.46 12.87 3.78
N GLU A 820 32.23 13.67 3.04
CA GLU A 820 32.62 15.01 3.49
C GLU A 820 31.42 15.94 3.72
N MET A 821 30.42 15.90 2.83
CA MET A 821 29.20 16.71 3.00
C MET A 821 28.46 16.34 4.29
N ILE A 822 28.33 15.04 4.60
CA ILE A 822 27.70 14.57 5.83
C ILE A 822 28.52 14.99 7.06
N MET A 823 29.83 14.70 7.07
CA MET A 823 30.71 14.99 8.21
C MET A 823 30.77 16.49 8.56
N LYS A 824 30.76 17.37 7.56
CA LYS A 824 30.78 18.84 7.73
C LYS A 824 29.41 19.44 8.08
N SER A 825 28.31 18.70 7.90
CA SER A 825 26.97 19.19 8.20
C SER A 825 26.64 19.08 9.68
N SER A 826 25.87 20.05 10.19
CA SER A 826 25.35 20.11 11.56
C SER A 826 23.99 19.42 11.71
N MET A 827 23.26 19.23 10.61
CA MET A 827 21.96 18.54 10.57
C MET A 827 21.71 17.97 9.17
N MET A 828 20.88 16.94 9.09
CA MET A 828 20.36 16.41 7.83
C MET A 828 18.84 16.54 7.72
N ILE A 829 18.37 16.98 6.53
CA ILE A 829 16.99 16.83 6.09
C ILE A 829 16.94 15.77 4.98
N SER A 830 16.08 14.78 5.14
CA SER A 830 15.83 13.75 4.12
C SER A 830 14.37 13.31 4.16
N ASP A 831 13.98 12.38 3.29
CA ASP A 831 12.66 11.77 3.32
C ASP A 831 12.75 10.29 3.74
N TYR A 832 13.17 9.41 2.84
CA TYR A 832 13.23 7.96 3.06
C TYR A 832 14.59 7.39 2.63
N SER A 833 15.64 8.21 2.72
CA SER A 833 17.00 7.85 2.32
C SER A 833 17.74 7.14 3.45
N SER A 834 18.41 6.03 3.15
CA SER A 834 19.27 5.35 4.12
C SER A 834 20.52 6.14 4.53
N VAL A 835 20.78 7.30 3.90
CA VAL A 835 21.92 8.18 4.23
C VAL A 835 21.73 8.93 5.55
N ILE A 836 20.48 9.10 6.03
CA ILE A 836 20.20 9.84 7.26
C ILE A 836 20.68 9.09 8.51
N TRP A 837 20.92 7.78 8.39
CA TRP A 837 21.55 6.96 9.42
C TRP A 837 23.01 7.35 9.69
N GLU A 838 23.75 7.85 8.69
CA GLU A 838 25.10 8.40 8.91
C GLU A 838 25.07 9.67 9.75
N MET A 839 24.04 10.51 9.60
CA MET A 839 23.87 11.70 10.45
C MET A 839 23.56 11.31 11.90
N PHE A 840 22.69 10.32 12.09
CA PHE A 840 22.33 9.80 13.42
C PHE A 840 23.48 9.04 14.11
N TYR A 841 24.35 8.38 13.33
CA TYR A 841 25.60 7.77 13.80
C TYR A 841 26.61 8.83 14.28
N LEU A 842 26.60 10.01 13.68
CA LEU A 842 27.43 11.16 14.07
C LEU A 842 26.86 11.97 15.25
N GLU A 843 25.80 11.48 15.91
CA GLU A 843 25.12 12.16 17.04
C GLU A 843 24.55 13.54 16.70
N LYS A 844 24.04 13.67 15.46
CA LYS A 844 23.53 14.93 14.91
C LYS A 844 22.03 14.86 14.57
N PRO A 845 21.31 16.00 14.64
CA PRO A 845 19.91 16.09 14.28
C PRO A 845 19.56 15.52 12.89
N CYS A 846 18.46 14.80 12.87
CA CYS A 846 17.80 14.24 11.70
C CYS A 846 16.40 14.84 11.60
N LEU A 847 16.01 15.28 10.40
CA LEU A 847 14.70 15.85 10.12
C LEU A 847 14.11 15.18 8.86
N PHE A 848 12.89 14.68 8.98
CA PHE A 848 12.21 13.90 7.95
C PHE A 848 11.14 14.76 7.25
N TYR A 849 11.19 14.88 5.92
CA TYR A 849 10.18 15.60 5.14
C TYR A 849 9.28 14.61 4.39
N HIS A 850 8.12 14.31 4.96
CA HIS A 850 7.25 13.16 4.65
C HIS A 850 5.91 13.57 4.02
N PHE A 851 5.90 14.67 3.26
CA PHE A 851 4.72 15.22 2.56
C PHE A 851 3.96 14.23 1.66
N ASP A 852 4.57 13.11 1.27
CA ASP A 852 3.96 12.06 0.44
C ASP A 852 3.93 10.66 1.10
N VAL A 853 3.98 10.58 2.44
CA VAL A 853 4.15 9.32 3.19
C VAL A 853 3.14 8.23 2.85
N GLU A 854 1.86 8.56 2.70
CA GLU A 854 0.83 7.57 2.36
C GLU A 854 1.11 6.93 1.00
N LYS A 855 1.42 7.77 0.00
CA LYS A 855 1.80 7.34 -1.35
C LYS A 855 3.11 6.54 -1.29
N TYR A 856 4.11 7.00 -0.54
CA TYR A 856 5.36 6.28 -0.37
C TYR A 856 5.18 4.87 0.21
N LEU A 857 4.42 4.73 1.30
CA LEU A 857 4.15 3.44 1.94
C LEU A 857 3.34 2.50 1.03
N GLN A 858 2.43 3.03 0.20
CA GLN A 858 1.70 2.24 -0.80
C GLN A 858 2.61 1.77 -1.96
N TYR A 859 3.48 2.63 -2.48
CA TYR A 859 4.31 2.32 -3.67
C TYR A 859 5.62 1.60 -3.33
N GLU A 860 6.30 1.92 -2.24
CA GLU A 860 7.60 1.36 -1.88
C GLU A 860 7.47 0.42 -0.67
N GLY A 861 6.71 0.84 0.35
CA GLY A 861 6.59 0.16 1.64
C GLY A 861 7.81 0.38 2.55
N SER A 862 7.65 0.08 3.83
CA SER A 862 8.67 0.18 4.89
C SER A 862 8.76 -1.15 5.65
N TYR A 863 9.87 -1.36 6.39
CA TYR A 863 9.97 -2.35 7.46
C TYR A 863 9.87 -1.74 8.86
N MET A 864 10.13 -0.43 8.99
CA MET A 864 9.97 0.35 10.21
C MET A 864 8.57 0.96 10.29
N ASP A 865 8.02 1.08 11.49
CA ASP A 865 6.83 1.90 11.73
C ASP A 865 7.22 3.37 11.83
N PHE A 866 6.78 4.20 10.89
CA PHE A 866 7.18 5.62 10.86
C PHE A 866 6.64 6.44 12.05
N LYS A 867 5.68 5.93 12.83
CA LYS A 867 5.21 6.60 14.05
C LYS A 867 6.12 6.34 15.26
N GLU A 868 6.73 5.16 15.33
CA GLU A 868 7.42 4.66 16.53
C GLU A 868 8.94 4.45 16.35
N ASP A 869 9.41 4.29 15.11
CA ASP A 869 10.81 3.93 14.79
C ASP A 869 11.67 5.08 14.24
N LEU A 870 11.12 6.28 14.01
CA LEU A 870 11.91 7.41 13.47
C LEU A 870 12.72 8.12 14.57
N PHE A 871 13.95 8.49 14.22
CA PHE A 871 14.96 9.10 15.09
C PHE A 871 15.17 10.59 14.78
N GLY A 872 14.08 11.28 14.47
CA GLY A 872 14.07 12.68 14.05
C GLY A 872 12.64 13.19 13.92
N ASP A 873 12.47 14.51 13.98
CA ASP A 873 11.17 15.14 13.76
C ASP A 873 10.68 14.85 12.34
N VAL A 874 9.35 14.80 12.17
CA VAL A 874 8.70 14.63 10.88
C VAL A 874 7.94 15.91 10.55
N ALA A 875 8.13 16.42 9.34
CA ALA A 875 7.36 17.50 8.77
C ALA A 875 6.60 17.00 7.54
N TYR A 876 5.34 17.42 7.39
CA TYR A 876 4.45 17.07 6.29
C TYR A 876 4.28 18.21 5.28
N ASP A 877 4.61 19.46 5.66
CA ASP A 877 4.65 20.61 4.77
C ASP A 877 5.90 21.50 4.98
N SER A 878 6.02 22.53 4.14
CA SER A 878 7.16 23.44 4.12
C SER A 878 7.27 24.35 5.35
N GLU A 879 6.16 24.76 5.95
CA GLU A 879 6.18 25.67 7.12
C GLU A 879 6.51 24.90 8.39
N GLU A 880 5.96 23.70 8.57
CA GLU A 880 6.35 22.76 9.63
C GLU A 880 7.84 22.39 9.52
N LEU A 881 8.34 22.17 8.30
CA LEU A 881 9.74 21.87 8.07
C LEU A 881 10.65 23.03 8.51
N VAL A 882 10.31 24.27 8.15
CA VAL A 882 11.09 25.46 8.54
C VAL A 882 10.98 25.74 10.04
N GLU A 883 9.81 25.50 10.66
CA GLU A 883 9.65 25.60 12.12
C GLU A 883 10.53 24.59 12.88
N ASN A 884 10.51 23.32 12.48
CA ASN A 884 11.36 22.29 13.07
C ASN A 884 12.86 22.64 12.88
N MET A 885 13.26 23.18 11.73
CA MET A 885 14.62 23.69 11.54
C MET A 885 14.97 24.81 12.50
N GLU A 886 14.09 25.81 12.70
CA GLU A 886 14.30 26.90 13.66
C GLU A 886 14.51 26.37 15.09
N GLN A 887 13.76 25.34 15.51
CA GLN A 887 13.93 24.71 16.82
C GLN A 887 15.33 24.08 17.01
N TYR A 888 15.87 23.41 15.98
CA TYR A 888 17.23 22.87 16.03
C TYR A 888 18.29 23.97 16.00
N ILE A 889 18.08 25.03 15.21
CA ILE A 889 19.01 26.18 15.13
C ILE A 889 19.11 26.89 16.48
N LEU A 890 17.97 27.15 17.15
CA LEU A 890 17.92 27.73 18.49
C LEU A 890 18.66 26.88 19.55
N ARG A 891 18.76 25.57 19.33
CA ARG A 891 19.48 24.61 20.16
C ARG A 891 20.91 24.34 19.68
N ASN A 892 21.46 25.19 18.80
CA ASN A 892 22.79 25.05 18.18
C ASN A 892 23.02 23.66 17.55
N PHE A 893 21.99 23.12 16.91
CA PHE A 893 21.97 21.77 16.31
C PHE A 893 22.23 20.63 17.30
N SER A 894 21.82 20.77 18.57
CA SER A 894 21.77 19.65 19.51
C SER A 894 20.61 18.70 19.15
N GLU A 895 20.86 17.40 19.14
CA GLU A 895 19.80 16.40 18.98
C GLU A 895 18.83 16.37 20.18
N LYS A 896 17.62 15.85 19.97
CA LYS A 896 16.66 15.65 21.07
C LYS A 896 16.96 14.36 21.81
N VAL A 897 16.81 14.39 23.14
CA VAL A 897 17.09 13.25 24.04
C VAL A 897 16.25 12.02 23.71
N GLU A 898 15.01 12.21 23.25
CA GLU A 898 14.14 11.10 22.83
C GLU A 898 14.72 10.32 21.64
N TYR A 899 15.35 11.01 20.68
CA TYR A 899 16.02 10.36 19.56
C TYR A 899 17.39 9.81 19.93
N SER A 900 18.15 10.49 20.80
CA SER A 900 19.45 9.95 21.28
C SER A 900 19.27 8.60 21.98
N ASN A 901 18.17 8.40 22.72
CA ASN A 901 17.84 7.14 23.38
C ASN A 901 17.57 5.98 22.41
N LEU A 902 17.19 6.26 21.16
CA LEU A 902 16.99 5.23 20.14
C LEU A 902 18.32 4.68 19.57
N ARG A 903 19.46 5.31 19.88
CA ARG A 903 20.79 4.93 19.36
C ARG A 903 21.16 3.50 19.72
N GLU A 904 20.92 3.08 20.97
CA GLU A 904 21.21 1.72 21.44
C GLU A 904 20.35 0.64 20.76
N LYS A 905 19.13 0.99 20.33
CA LYS A 905 18.24 0.11 19.55
C LYS A 905 18.78 -0.11 18.14
N TYR A 906 19.30 0.93 17.51
CA TYR A 906 19.65 0.91 16.08
C TYR A 906 21.13 0.67 15.76
N PHE A 907 22.06 0.87 16.70
CA PHE A 907 23.48 0.61 16.49
C PHE A 907 24.05 -0.33 17.56
N THR A 908 24.54 -1.49 17.15
CA THR A 908 25.20 -2.44 18.06
C THR A 908 26.68 -2.10 18.30
N TYR A 909 27.31 -1.33 17.42
CA TYR A 909 28.72 -0.96 17.52
C TYR A 909 29.00 0.48 17.05
N MET A 910 29.64 1.26 17.91
CA MET A 910 30.14 2.61 17.64
C MET A 910 31.60 2.75 18.10
N ASP A 911 32.46 1.83 17.63
CA ASP A 911 33.85 1.63 18.10
C ASP A 911 34.91 1.72 16.98
N ASN A 912 34.51 2.12 15.77
CA ASN A 912 35.31 2.19 14.54
C ASN A 912 36.11 0.90 14.20
N GLN A 913 35.58 -0.28 14.58
CA GLN A 913 36.15 -1.60 14.26
C GLN A 913 35.23 -2.44 13.34
N ASN A 914 34.37 -1.82 12.55
CA ASN A 914 33.39 -2.49 11.70
C ASN A 914 34.07 -3.33 10.62
N SER A 915 35.05 -2.78 9.90
CA SER A 915 35.83 -3.49 8.88
C SER A 915 36.60 -4.70 9.42
N LYS A 916 37.04 -4.63 10.69
CA LYS A 916 37.66 -5.74 11.40
C LYS A 916 36.65 -6.86 11.67
N ARG A 917 35.49 -6.53 12.24
CA ARG A 917 34.41 -7.49 12.53
C ARG A 917 33.85 -8.10 11.23
N ILE A 918 33.78 -7.36 10.13
CA ILE A 918 33.46 -7.88 8.77
C ILE A 918 34.51 -8.91 8.31
N PHE A 919 35.81 -8.61 8.46
CA PHE A 919 36.86 -9.56 8.05
C PHE A 919 36.78 -10.87 8.84
N GLU A 920 36.58 -10.77 10.16
CA GLU A 920 36.38 -11.91 11.06
C GLU A 920 35.11 -12.72 10.67
N ALA A 921 34.00 -12.05 10.36
CA ALA A 921 32.77 -12.68 9.89
C ALA A 921 32.97 -13.48 8.57
N ILE A 922 33.76 -12.94 7.63
CA ILE A 922 34.06 -13.61 6.35
C ILE A 922 34.97 -14.83 6.56
N GLU A 923 36.01 -14.72 7.40
CA GLU A 923 36.89 -15.85 7.70
C GLU A 923 36.18 -16.96 8.50
N ASN A 924 35.29 -16.60 9.43
CA ASN A 924 34.46 -17.56 10.16
C ASN A 924 33.47 -18.30 9.23
N ASN A 925 32.87 -17.59 8.27
CA ASN A 925 31.95 -18.17 7.28
C ASN A 925 32.64 -18.77 6.04
N LYS A 926 33.97 -18.86 6.04
CA LYS A 926 34.78 -19.27 4.89
C LYS A 926 34.47 -20.67 4.37
N SER A 927 34.01 -21.59 5.23
CA SER A 927 33.53 -22.92 4.85
C SER A 927 32.26 -22.87 3.98
N ASN A 928 31.29 -22.03 4.39
CA ASN A 928 30.01 -21.82 3.72
C ASN A 928 30.18 -21.01 2.42
N LEU A 929 30.99 -19.95 2.47
CA LEU A 929 31.37 -19.12 1.32
C LEU A 929 32.27 -19.85 0.30
N ARG A 930 32.94 -20.94 0.69
CA ARG A 930 33.70 -21.81 -0.22
C ARG A 930 32.92 -23.08 -0.61
N LYS A 931 31.73 -22.89 -1.21
CA LYS A 931 31.05 -23.99 -1.94
C LYS A 931 31.99 -24.55 -3.01
N LYS A 932 32.61 -25.71 -2.74
CA LYS A 932 33.49 -26.45 -3.68
C LYS A 932 32.76 -26.58 -5.03
N ARG A 933 33.15 -25.76 -6.02
CA ARG A 933 32.58 -25.70 -7.38
C ARG A 933 32.18 -27.10 -7.85
N LYS A 934 30.87 -27.41 -7.92
CA LYS A 934 30.39 -28.74 -8.34
C LYS A 934 30.88 -29.01 -9.77
N ARG A 935 31.88 -29.87 -9.87
CA ARG A 935 32.81 -29.99 -11.01
C ARG A 935 32.12 -30.58 -12.25
N THR A 936 31.43 -29.77 -13.03
CA THR A 936 30.99 -30.22 -14.36
C THR A 936 32.20 -30.43 -15.26
N LYS A 937 32.45 -31.69 -15.65
CA LYS A 937 33.46 -32.08 -16.65
C LYS A 937 33.07 -31.61 -18.07
N ARG A 938 32.87 -30.30 -18.26
CA ARG A 938 32.71 -29.71 -19.60
C ARG A 938 34.05 -29.80 -20.34
N LYS A 939 34.18 -30.83 -21.18
CA LYS A 939 35.30 -31.03 -22.13
C LYS A 939 35.50 -29.77 -22.99
N LEU A 940 36.73 -29.48 -23.43
CA LEU A 940 37.02 -28.38 -24.37
C LEU A 940 36.11 -28.38 -25.61
N SER A 941 35.62 -29.56 -25.99
CA SER A 941 34.69 -29.80 -27.09
C SER A 941 33.29 -29.15 -26.96
N HIS A 942 33.01 -28.42 -25.87
CA HIS A 942 31.83 -27.56 -25.70
C HIS A 942 32.10 -26.07 -25.93
N ILE A 943 33.37 -25.67 -26.12
CA ILE A 943 33.77 -24.27 -26.38
C ILE A 943 33.67 -23.96 -27.88
N ILE A 944 33.96 -24.96 -28.73
CA ILE A 944 33.81 -24.86 -30.18
C ILE A 944 32.32 -25.00 -30.55
N PRO A 945 31.71 -24.07 -31.31
CA PRO A 945 30.33 -24.21 -31.78
C PRO A 945 30.11 -25.54 -32.50
N PHE A 946 28.96 -26.19 -32.28
CA PHE A 946 28.69 -27.53 -32.81
C PHE A 946 28.94 -27.64 -34.32
N ASP A 947 28.54 -26.63 -35.09
CA ASP A 947 28.72 -26.60 -36.55
C ASP A 947 30.20 -26.50 -36.98
N VAL A 948 31.03 -25.78 -36.21
CA VAL A 948 32.48 -25.67 -36.43
C VAL A 948 33.17 -26.97 -36.02
N ARG A 949 32.78 -27.55 -34.88
CA ARG A 949 33.28 -28.86 -34.43
C ARG A 949 32.93 -29.97 -35.43
N ARG A 950 31.70 -29.96 -35.98
CA ARG A 950 31.25 -30.88 -37.02
C ARG A 950 32.03 -30.69 -38.31
N LYS A 951 32.29 -29.43 -38.74
CA LYS A 951 33.18 -29.15 -39.88
C LYS A 951 34.60 -29.69 -39.64
N MET A 952 35.23 -29.38 -38.50
CA MET A 952 36.58 -29.88 -38.19
C MET A 952 36.64 -31.41 -38.16
N LEU A 953 35.66 -32.09 -37.55
CA LEU A 953 35.60 -33.55 -37.53
C LEU A 953 35.41 -34.14 -38.94
N ASN A 954 34.56 -33.53 -39.78
CA ASN A 954 34.40 -33.93 -41.17
C ASN A 954 35.67 -33.68 -42.00
N THR A 955 36.41 -32.60 -41.75
CA THR A 955 37.70 -32.32 -42.41
C THR A 955 38.77 -33.31 -41.97
N ILE A 956 38.87 -33.62 -40.67
CA ILE A 956 39.82 -34.63 -40.15
C ILE A 956 39.48 -36.03 -40.71
N ALA A 957 38.19 -36.36 -40.82
CA ALA A 957 37.76 -37.60 -41.48
C ALA A 957 38.17 -37.64 -42.97
N LYS A 958 38.05 -36.52 -43.69
CA LYS A 958 38.50 -36.34 -45.09
C LYS A 958 40.03 -36.26 -45.29
N ILE A 959 40.82 -36.27 -44.21
CA ILE A 959 42.30 -36.33 -44.24
C ILE A 959 42.78 -37.73 -43.80
N LYS A 960 41.89 -38.55 -43.22
CA LYS A 960 42.13 -39.95 -42.82
C LYS A 960 41.60 -40.98 -43.82
N TYR A 961 40.70 -40.57 -44.70
CA TYR A 961 40.43 -41.18 -46.00
C TYR A 961 41.26 -40.45 -47.05
#